data_AF-A0A9X2JVT3-F1
#
_entry.id   AF-A0A9X2JVT3-F1
#
_cell.length_a   1.000
_cell.length_b   1.000
_cell.length_c   1.000
_cell.angle_alpha   90.00
_cell.angle_beta   90.00
_cell.angle_gamma   90.00
#
_symmetry.space_group_name_H-M   'P 1'
#
loop_
_entity.id
_entity.type
_entity.pdbx_description
1 polymer ?
#
loop_
_entity_poly.entity_id
_entity_poly.type
_entity_poly.pdbx_seq_one_letter_code
_entity_poly.pdbx_strand_id
1 'polypeptide(L)'
;MDNYPEEPAEAAASVLDSTLFQKALLAAAYSDAGSESNPGPNEGNLNVELLGSELIRLGDVEVPLDEILDFGQLGALASKSEASSSLDAYAVSGLAGADGGVTLDGETEDFGKASVDVLSVARLLGVDGLTDQIVDQLLLEAGAGAAEVKAENGVILDQDGVGGLGQYRVADLDLFLHSPVIEDAASSIYDIGGSIDTAVENLINENLDDSALTGLFDAVPGVPTPSITVDSNMQENLFQSVVGEPITSANQLITIDLSTGQLEIHLDKLVDNPDETEGGLNELPPNFELIDDTTYPLIAETVHELMQEVTRILIGAIEDSLNSVTVNIAFYEEGPLGTLDVSWSLPLADAVNGNFPEVVDNSTGTMAPVATVLVNTINTLGPALAPILGPVYDLVISDEGDNIFELLINDLKTDSVTAPIRELLSPVFDVLAQVLSITINRQVTSEGVTQTSTAAAAAETSFELSALSIALLPANEVARINLGNAAVRIGGDGSGPGEIDPTLSVNPDSVAPGQSTVATGEGYTPDSTATVQLVDPEGNPVGDPIPVETDSEGGFSTPVTVPADAELGDYTVVGTDDTTGEAAEAPLAVVAGSDICAMDPTLTVEPSAGYPGDTVSVVGQGFPAGVPVTVQLRDAEGNPVGDPITVTPDEACGFITDLTIPEDAEPGDHTVEAEPEDGSEGAEAPLEVLDPNTNNPGECTDPTITAEPTVVQAGDEVQVTGTGFPAGVNVVVQLFDTEGNKIGEPVTVKVDEDCGFTTPITVPEGTEPGVIIVDAEPEDGSEGAQTPIVVTENTGGGDGRDLTARFEKPTVTQGEEQTFYASGFEPGEEVVGLINSTSFALQAQAADEDGNVQWTFTVDERLDVGRHQGLAVSTVAGDSAMATFDVVAAAAGVGDGDGDGDGAGAGDGPLASTGANVTALIAATVLLLGAGAVMIKRRREISQAFATAMGRFTDSRSA
;
A
#
# COMPACT_ATOMS: atom_id res chain seq x y z
N MET A 1 4.93 15.71 16.67
CA MET A 1 5.74 16.79 16.02
C MET A 1 4.79 17.88 15.47
N ASP A 2 5.25 19.06 15.02
CA ASP A 2 4.48 20.19 14.41
C ASP A 2 4.21 21.43 15.30
N ASN A 3 5.18 21.82 16.13
CA ASN A 3 5.09 23.08 16.90
C ASN A 3 5.68 24.28 16.16
N TYR A 4 6.63 24.02 15.25
CA TYR A 4 7.29 25.03 14.43
C TYR A 4 7.18 24.68 12.94
N PRO A 5 5.96 24.56 12.36
CA PRO A 5 5.74 24.12 10.98
C PRO A 5 6.52 24.92 9.93
N GLU A 6 6.71 26.22 10.19
CA GLU A 6 7.34 27.15 9.26
C GLU A 6 8.89 27.15 9.36
N GLU A 7 9.46 26.46 10.36
CA GLU A 7 10.91 26.46 10.59
C GLU A 7 11.62 25.30 9.89
N PRO A 8 12.86 25.51 9.42
CA PRO A 8 13.59 24.52 8.65
C PRO A 8 14.08 23.36 9.51
N ALA A 9 14.07 23.42 10.84
CA ALA A 9 14.22 22.22 11.65
C ALA A 9 13.46 22.37 12.97
N GLU A 10 12.97 21.24 13.47
CA GLU A 10 12.28 21.12 14.75
C GLU A 10 12.71 19.83 15.45
N ALA A 11 12.84 19.89 16.77
CA ALA A 11 13.01 18.74 17.63
C ALA A 11 11.92 18.74 18.72
N ALA A 12 11.38 17.58 19.04
CA ALA A 12 10.42 17.41 20.12
C ALA A 12 10.67 16.09 20.86
N ALA A 13 10.59 16.11 22.19
CA ALA A 13 10.70 14.91 23.01
C ALA A 13 9.66 14.90 24.13
N SER A 14 9.20 13.72 24.51
CA SER A 14 8.29 13.56 25.65
C SER A 14 8.49 12.23 26.34
N VAL A 15 8.37 12.20 27.67
CA VAL A 15 8.40 10.94 28.42
C VAL A 15 7.12 10.13 28.18
N LEU A 16 6.00 10.82 28.06
CA LEU A 16 4.66 10.26 27.88
C LEU A 16 3.90 11.09 26.85
N ASP A 17 3.30 10.42 25.88
CA ASP A 17 2.38 11.00 24.92
C ASP A 17 1.14 10.13 24.78
N SER A 18 -0.01 10.75 24.53
CA SER A 18 -1.24 10.00 24.26
C SER A 18 -2.22 10.81 23.44
N THR A 19 -2.95 10.12 22.56
CA THR A 19 -4.10 10.70 21.84
C THR A 19 -5.27 11.06 22.76
N LEU A 20 -5.26 10.58 24.01
CA LEU A 20 -6.29 10.87 25.02
C LEU A 20 -6.07 12.19 25.77
N PHE A 21 -4.87 12.76 25.74
CA PHE A 21 -4.53 13.94 26.54
C PHE A 21 -4.85 15.25 25.80
N GLN A 22 -5.29 16.26 26.55
CA GLN A 22 -5.41 17.62 26.01
C GLN A 22 -4.04 18.28 25.89
N LYS A 23 -3.84 19.18 24.92
CA LYS A 23 -2.56 19.89 24.66
C LYS A 23 -1.91 20.53 25.91
N ALA A 24 -2.71 20.94 26.91
CA ALA A 24 -2.19 21.53 28.13
C ALA A 24 -1.51 20.52 29.08
N LEU A 25 -1.81 19.22 28.94
CA LEU A 25 -1.27 18.13 29.76
C LEU A 25 0.05 17.58 29.19
N LEU A 26 0.24 17.65 27.87
CA LEU A 26 1.51 17.28 27.20
C LEU A 26 2.69 18.05 27.81
N ALA A 27 2.51 19.30 28.24
CA ALA A 27 3.56 20.15 28.81
C ALA A 27 4.24 19.59 30.07
N ALA A 28 3.68 18.56 30.72
CA ALA A 28 4.18 18.03 31.98
C ALA A 28 5.43 17.16 31.86
N ALA A 29 5.92 16.81 30.66
CA ALA A 29 7.21 16.12 30.44
C ALA A 29 7.72 16.30 29.02
N TYR A 30 7.41 17.44 28.43
CA TYR A 30 7.57 17.71 27.02
C TYR A 30 8.58 18.83 26.81
N SER A 31 9.44 18.65 25.81
CA SER A 31 10.35 19.67 25.32
C SER A 31 10.19 19.79 23.81
N ASP A 32 10.32 21.01 23.31
CA ASP A 32 10.35 21.34 21.90
C ASP A 32 11.44 22.37 21.60
N ALA A 33 11.95 22.36 20.39
CA ALA A 33 12.90 23.34 19.88
C ALA A 33 12.69 23.55 18.37
N GLY A 34 12.78 24.79 17.91
CA GLY A 34 12.76 25.19 16.50
C GLY A 34 14.04 25.95 16.15
N SER A 35 14.61 25.72 14.96
CA SER A 35 15.95 26.20 14.61
C SER A 35 16.12 27.72 14.56
N GLU A 36 15.04 28.49 14.44
CA GLU A 36 15.08 29.95 14.38
C GLU A 36 14.54 30.59 15.66
N SER A 37 13.31 30.25 16.05
CA SER A 37 12.64 30.98 17.13
C SER A 37 13.02 30.47 18.51
N ASN A 38 13.38 29.18 18.63
CA ASN A 38 13.66 28.53 19.90
C ASN A 38 14.64 27.35 19.75
N PRO A 39 15.94 27.60 19.47
CA PRO A 39 16.90 26.54 19.12
C PRO A 39 17.24 25.59 20.28
N GLY A 40 16.84 25.92 21.51
CA GLY A 40 17.16 25.13 22.69
C GLY A 40 18.64 25.25 23.14
N PRO A 41 19.15 24.31 23.94
CA PRO A 41 18.42 23.15 24.47
C PRO A 41 17.30 23.55 25.44
N ASN A 42 16.14 22.93 25.27
CA ASN A 42 14.98 23.05 26.16
C ASN A 42 14.77 21.73 26.89
N GLU A 43 14.34 21.79 28.16
CA GLU A 43 14.15 20.60 29.01
C GLU A 43 12.74 20.61 29.63
N GLY A 44 12.15 19.43 29.75
CA GLY A 44 10.86 19.20 30.40
C GLY A 44 10.93 18.04 31.41
N ASN A 45 10.61 18.30 32.68
CA ASN A 45 10.60 17.26 33.74
C ASN A 45 9.18 16.72 33.95
N LEU A 46 9.02 15.40 34.14
CA LEU A 46 7.72 14.79 34.41
C LEU A 46 7.08 15.27 35.73
N ASN A 47 5.88 15.84 35.64
CA ASN A 47 5.06 16.18 36.81
C ASN A 47 3.83 15.26 36.94
N VAL A 48 4.01 14.16 37.67
CA VAL A 48 2.96 13.13 37.90
C VAL A 48 1.74 13.66 38.66
N GLU A 49 1.89 14.68 39.53
CA GLU A 49 0.77 15.26 40.29
C GLU A 49 -0.23 15.98 39.37
N LEU A 50 0.25 16.53 38.24
CA LEU A 50 -0.61 17.20 37.26
C LEU A 50 -1.38 16.19 36.39
N LEU A 51 -0.78 15.04 36.11
CA LEU A 51 -1.36 14.00 35.25
C LEU A 51 -2.48 13.21 35.92
N GLY A 52 -2.32 12.86 37.20
CA GLY A 52 -3.29 12.00 37.90
C GLY A 52 -4.71 12.58 38.00
N SER A 53 -4.85 13.91 38.06
CA SER A 53 -6.17 14.56 38.21
C SER A 53 -6.95 14.78 36.91
N GLU A 54 -6.39 14.40 35.77
CA GLU A 54 -7.02 14.65 34.47
C GLU A 54 -8.10 13.63 34.15
N LEU A 55 -9.21 14.10 33.58
CA LEU A 55 -10.26 13.25 33.05
C LEU A 55 -9.93 12.86 31.61
N ILE A 56 -9.75 11.57 31.36
CA ILE A 56 -9.64 11.01 30.01
C ILE A 56 -11.00 10.49 29.53
N ARG A 57 -11.25 10.64 28.23
CA ARG A 57 -12.49 10.17 27.61
C ARG A 57 -12.22 8.88 26.85
N LEU A 58 -12.79 7.79 27.32
CA LEU A 58 -12.75 6.47 26.68
C LEU A 58 -14.14 6.18 26.11
N GLY A 59 -14.32 6.43 24.81
CA GLY A 59 -15.63 6.38 24.16
C GLY A 59 -16.62 7.42 24.71
N ASP A 60 -17.70 6.95 25.32
CA ASP A 60 -18.76 7.79 25.90
C ASP A 60 -18.59 8.07 27.41
N VAL A 61 -17.53 7.55 28.04
CA VAL A 61 -17.28 7.68 29.49
C VAL A 61 -16.05 8.54 29.76
N GLU A 62 -16.15 9.44 30.74
CA GLU A 62 -15.02 10.21 31.29
C GLU A 62 -14.57 9.57 32.61
N VAL A 63 -13.29 9.24 32.70
CA VAL A 63 -12.68 8.59 33.87
C VAL A 63 -11.39 9.33 34.23
N PRO A 64 -11.10 9.56 35.52
CA PRO A 64 -9.79 10.06 35.93
C PRO A 64 -8.66 9.14 35.47
N LEU A 65 -7.53 9.71 35.03
CA LEU A 65 -6.40 8.95 34.52
C LEU A 65 -5.75 8.07 35.61
N ASP A 66 -5.73 8.54 36.85
CA ASP A 66 -5.21 7.80 38.02
C ASP A 66 -6.08 6.58 38.42
N GLU A 67 -7.31 6.46 37.90
CA GLU A 67 -8.13 5.25 38.08
C GLU A 67 -7.73 4.13 37.09
N ILE A 68 -6.92 4.44 36.06
CA ILE A 68 -6.56 3.49 34.99
C ILE A 68 -5.04 3.30 34.88
N LEU A 69 -4.26 4.35 35.14
CA LEU A 69 -2.81 4.38 35.00
C LEU A 69 -2.15 4.88 36.30
N ASP A 70 -1.31 4.05 36.91
CA ASP A 70 -0.41 4.47 37.99
C ASP A 70 0.96 4.83 37.40
N PHE A 71 1.40 6.07 37.64
CA PHE A 71 2.67 6.58 37.13
C PHE A 71 3.88 6.18 37.97
N GLY A 72 3.70 5.51 39.11
CA GLY A 72 4.78 4.95 39.91
C GLY A 72 5.97 5.90 40.12
N GLN A 73 7.15 5.48 39.68
CA GLN A 73 8.41 6.23 39.82
C GLN A 73 8.81 7.02 38.56
N LEU A 74 7.93 7.14 37.56
CA LEU A 74 8.24 7.85 36.30
C LEU A 74 8.65 9.32 36.50
N GLY A 75 8.37 9.92 37.66
CA GLY A 75 8.71 11.31 37.97
C GLY A 75 10.21 11.66 37.95
N ALA A 76 11.10 10.66 37.83
CA ALA A 76 12.54 10.86 37.64
C ALA A 76 12.94 11.14 36.17
N LEU A 77 12.01 11.02 35.24
CA LEU A 77 12.26 11.15 33.81
C LEU A 77 12.09 12.59 33.33
N ALA A 78 12.86 12.90 32.30
CA ALA A 78 12.85 14.19 31.64
C ALA A 78 12.98 14.04 30.12
N SER A 79 12.65 15.10 29.41
CA SER A 79 12.85 15.26 27.98
C SER A 79 13.74 16.47 27.70
N LYS A 80 14.47 16.41 26.60
CA LYS A 80 15.31 17.49 26.09
C LYS A 80 15.21 17.58 24.58
N SER A 81 15.15 18.79 24.06
CA SER A 81 15.09 19.08 22.61
C SER A 81 15.99 20.26 22.25
N GLU A 82 16.68 20.15 21.11
CA GLU A 82 17.59 21.16 20.58
C GLU A 82 17.53 21.13 19.04
N ALA A 83 17.45 22.30 18.40
CA ALA A 83 17.47 22.46 16.96
C ALA A 83 18.52 23.55 16.65
N SER A 84 19.77 23.13 16.46
CA SER A 84 20.90 24.05 16.43
C SER A 84 21.17 24.68 15.06
N SER A 85 20.63 24.08 13.99
CA SER A 85 20.70 24.58 12.60
C SER A 85 19.48 24.09 11.80
N SER A 86 19.39 24.43 10.51
CA SER A 86 18.38 23.90 9.57
C SER A 86 18.52 22.40 9.32
N LEU A 87 19.66 21.81 9.66
CA LEU A 87 20.03 20.42 9.37
C LEU A 87 20.39 19.60 10.61
N ASP A 88 20.52 20.27 11.76
CA ASP A 88 20.94 19.65 13.02
C ASP A 88 19.83 19.77 14.06
N ALA A 89 19.26 18.63 14.43
CA ALA A 89 18.19 18.52 15.40
C ALA A 89 18.46 17.34 16.35
N TYR A 90 18.07 17.50 17.61
CA TYR A 90 18.34 16.54 18.67
C TYR A 90 17.17 16.49 19.64
N ALA A 91 16.63 15.30 19.84
CA ALA A 91 15.54 15.04 20.76
C ALA A 91 15.86 13.81 21.61
N VAL A 92 15.66 13.90 22.93
CA VAL A 92 15.88 12.78 23.84
C VAL A 92 14.87 12.80 24.98
N SER A 93 14.35 11.64 25.37
CA SER A 93 13.60 11.40 26.60
C SER A 93 14.21 10.24 27.37
N GLY A 94 14.30 10.35 28.70
CA GLY A 94 15.00 9.36 29.52
C GLY A 94 15.27 9.84 30.95
N LEU A 95 16.27 9.24 31.59
CA LEU A 95 16.64 9.54 32.97
C LEU A 95 17.24 10.93 33.12
N ALA A 96 16.76 11.70 34.10
CA ALA A 96 17.35 12.97 34.47
C ALA A 96 18.65 12.76 35.27
N GLY A 97 19.79 13.11 34.68
CA GLY A 97 21.10 13.07 35.32
C GLY A 97 21.30 14.20 36.34
N ALA A 98 22.22 14.00 37.28
CA ALA A 98 22.56 14.99 38.31
C ALA A 98 23.10 16.32 37.75
N ASP A 99 23.62 16.28 36.53
CA ASP A 99 24.15 17.44 35.80
C ASP A 99 23.08 18.16 34.95
N GLY A 100 21.81 17.70 34.99
CA GLY A 100 20.69 18.24 34.22
C GLY A 100 20.53 17.62 32.82
N GLY A 101 21.44 16.77 32.37
CA GLY A 101 21.31 16.04 31.11
C GLY A 101 20.26 14.92 31.17
N VAL A 102 19.74 14.51 30.02
CA VAL A 102 18.84 13.35 29.87
C VAL A 102 19.62 12.21 29.21
N THR A 103 19.47 10.98 29.71
CA THR A 103 20.23 9.81 29.23
C THR A 103 19.37 8.54 29.15
N LEU A 104 19.77 7.64 28.24
CA LEU A 104 19.26 6.27 28.13
C LEU A 104 20.09 5.27 28.96
N ASP A 105 21.18 5.72 29.57
CA ASP A 105 22.06 4.91 30.41
C ASP A 105 21.56 4.91 31.87
N GLY A 106 21.58 3.74 32.51
CA GLY A 106 21.09 3.56 33.88
C GLY A 106 20.76 2.09 34.18
N GLU A 107 20.51 1.78 35.44
CA GLU A 107 19.94 0.48 35.82
C GLU A 107 18.44 0.46 35.49
N THR A 108 17.88 -0.71 35.14
CA THR A 108 16.46 -0.84 34.77
C THR A 108 15.50 -0.26 35.83
N GLU A 109 15.83 -0.45 37.12
CA GLU A 109 15.04 0.06 38.24
C GLU A 109 14.97 1.60 38.28
N ASP A 110 15.99 2.29 37.76
CA ASP A 110 16.08 3.76 37.83
C ASP A 110 15.05 4.44 36.92
N PHE A 111 14.67 3.80 35.81
CA PHE A 111 13.69 4.33 34.84
C PHE A 111 12.27 4.39 35.43
N GLY A 112 12.01 3.64 36.50
CA GLY A 112 10.70 3.49 37.08
C GLY A 112 9.74 2.67 36.21
N LYS A 113 8.65 2.24 36.82
CA LYS A 113 7.57 1.49 36.16
C LYS A 113 6.25 2.24 36.30
N ALA A 114 5.41 2.11 35.30
CA ALA A 114 4.01 2.53 35.33
C ALA A 114 3.11 1.33 35.05
N SER A 115 1.91 1.33 35.62
CA SER A 115 1.01 0.20 35.51
C SER A 115 -0.38 0.60 35.02
N VAL A 116 -0.94 -0.23 34.13
CA VAL A 116 -2.25 -0.03 33.48
C VAL A 116 -3.19 -1.14 33.92
N ASP A 117 -4.35 -0.77 34.48
CA ASP A 117 -5.40 -1.73 34.81
C ASP A 117 -6.20 -2.12 33.55
N VAL A 118 -5.70 -3.17 32.88
CA VAL A 118 -6.27 -3.70 31.63
C VAL A 118 -7.68 -4.25 31.86
N LEU A 119 -7.96 -4.82 33.04
CA LEU A 119 -9.27 -5.38 33.34
C LEU A 119 -10.32 -4.28 33.42
N SER A 120 -10.00 -3.16 34.08
CA SER A 120 -10.87 -1.98 34.15
C SER A 120 -11.08 -1.37 32.76
N VAL A 121 -10.03 -1.29 31.94
CA VAL A 121 -10.12 -0.84 30.53
C VAL A 121 -11.04 -1.75 29.71
N ALA A 122 -10.88 -3.07 29.78
CA ALA A 122 -11.72 -4.03 29.04
C ALA A 122 -13.20 -3.91 29.44
N ARG A 123 -13.51 -3.80 30.74
CA ARG A 123 -14.88 -3.61 31.24
C ARG A 123 -15.48 -2.29 30.77
N LEU A 124 -14.71 -1.22 30.79
CA LEU A 124 -15.15 0.11 30.36
C LEU A 124 -15.50 0.13 28.86
N LEU A 125 -14.75 -0.62 28.07
CA LEU A 125 -14.92 -0.74 26.62
C LEU A 125 -15.97 -1.79 26.22
N GLY A 126 -16.57 -2.48 27.19
CA GLY A 126 -17.62 -3.48 26.96
C GLY A 126 -17.11 -4.77 26.30
N VAL A 127 -15.83 -5.09 26.48
CA VAL A 127 -15.25 -6.36 26.02
C VAL A 127 -15.60 -7.44 27.04
N ASP A 128 -16.58 -8.28 26.67
CA ASP A 128 -17.01 -9.43 27.46
C ASP A 128 -16.04 -10.61 27.27
N GLY A 129 -15.75 -11.37 28.32
CA GLY A 129 -14.91 -12.57 28.22
C GLY A 129 -14.21 -12.95 29.53
N LEU A 130 -13.96 -11.94 30.38
CA LEU A 130 -13.41 -12.12 31.72
C LEU A 130 -14.48 -11.89 32.78
N THR A 131 -14.51 -12.77 33.78
CA THR A 131 -15.37 -12.64 34.96
C THR A 131 -14.49 -12.59 36.20
N ASP A 132 -14.97 -11.96 37.27
CA ASP A 132 -14.25 -11.88 38.56
C ASP A 132 -13.99 -13.27 39.19
N GLN A 133 -14.61 -14.33 38.66
CA GLN A 133 -14.35 -15.71 39.07
C GLN A 133 -13.16 -16.34 38.35
N ILE A 134 -12.77 -15.78 37.21
CA ILE A 134 -11.63 -16.19 36.37
C ILE A 134 -10.48 -15.25 36.72
N VAL A 135 -10.66 -13.95 36.50
CA VAL A 135 -9.66 -12.92 36.75
C VAL A 135 -10.32 -11.75 37.44
N ASP A 136 -9.81 -11.39 38.61
CA ASP A 136 -10.23 -10.20 39.36
C ASP A 136 -9.22 -9.05 39.29
N GLN A 137 -7.99 -9.31 38.84
CA GLN A 137 -6.97 -8.30 38.52
C GLN A 137 -6.16 -8.66 37.27
N LEU A 138 -6.00 -7.72 36.34
CA LEU A 138 -5.11 -7.82 35.18
C LEU A 138 -4.40 -6.47 34.99
N LEU A 139 -3.10 -6.45 35.26
CA LEU A 139 -2.29 -5.23 35.30
C LEU A 139 -1.11 -5.38 34.35
N LEU A 140 -0.99 -4.48 33.37
CA LEU A 140 0.19 -4.38 32.52
C LEU A 140 1.15 -3.38 33.17
N GLU A 141 2.32 -3.85 33.58
CA GLU A 141 3.38 -3.01 34.13
C GLU A 141 4.46 -2.79 33.07
N ALA A 142 4.64 -1.52 32.69
CA ALA A 142 5.62 -1.10 31.71
C ALA A 142 6.71 -0.25 32.37
N GLY A 143 7.95 -0.68 32.25
CA GLY A 143 9.12 0.13 32.52
C GLY A 143 9.16 1.31 31.55
N ALA A 144 9.60 2.47 32.04
CA ALA A 144 9.59 3.67 31.23
C ALA A 144 10.48 3.53 29.99
N GLY A 145 9.90 3.84 28.83
CA GLY A 145 10.64 3.99 27.59
C GLY A 145 11.54 5.23 27.62
N ALA A 146 12.71 5.12 27.04
CA ALA A 146 13.58 6.23 26.72
C ALA A 146 13.90 6.18 25.21
N ALA A 147 13.94 7.32 24.56
CA ALA A 147 14.23 7.39 23.13
C ALA A 147 15.12 8.59 22.84
N GLU A 148 16.02 8.43 21.89
CA GLU A 148 16.91 9.46 21.40
C GLU A 148 16.90 9.45 19.89
N VAL A 149 16.81 10.64 19.31
CA VAL A 149 16.88 10.86 17.87
C VAL A 149 17.81 12.02 17.62
N LYS A 150 18.75 11.81 16.70
CA LYS A 150 19.73 12.82 16.33
C LYS A 150 19.82 12.94 14.81
N ALA A 151 19.64 14.16 14.33
CA ALA A 151 19.98 14.56 12.97
C ALA A 151 21.27 15.39 13.00
N GLU A 152 22.24 15.00 12.18
CA GLU A 152 23.48 15.76 11.97
C GLU A 152 23.71 15.96 10.48
N ASN A 153 23.94 17.22 10.07
CA ASN A 153 24.19 17.58 8.67
C ASN A 153 23.12 17.02 7.71
N GLY A 154 21.84 17.04 8.10
CA GLY A 154 20.73 16.62 7.26
C GLY A 154 20.51 15.11 7.20
N VAL A 155 21.22 14.33 8.01
CA VAL A 155 21.06 12.88 8.10
C VAL A 155 20.60 12.50 9.50
N ILE A 156 19.49 11.80 9.58
CA ILE A 156 19.03 11.16 10.81
C ILE A 156 19.90 9.93 11.06
N LEU A 157 20.52 9.87 12.24
CA LEU A 157 21.51 8.87 12.58
C LEU A 157 20.85 7.64 13.24
N ASP A 158 21.34 6.46 12.88
CA ASP A 158 21.26 5.24 13.68
C ASP A 158 22.47 5.26 14.64
N GLN A 159 22.21 5.38 15.94
CA GLN A 159 23.23 5.73 16.93
C GLN A 159 23.93 4.51 17.52
N ASP A 160 23.22 3.39 17.62
CA ASP A 160 23.68 2.13 18.20
C ASP A 160 23.87 1.02 17.15
N GLY A 161 23.37 1.22 15.92
CA GLY A 161 23.45 0.26 14.81
C GLY A 161 22.42 -0.86 14.90
N VAL A 162 21.44 -0.76 15.81
CA VAL A 162 20.44 -1.79 16.08
C VAL A 162 19.03 -1.18 16.09
N GLY A 163 18.04 -1.93 15.61
CA GLY A 163 16.66 -1.45 15.63
C GLY A 163 16.33 -0.29 14.66
N GLY A 164 17.26 0.27 13.89
CA GLY A 164 16.98 1.25 12.84
C GLY A 164 17.39 2.68 13.21
N LEU A 165 16.65 3.70 12.75
CA LEU A 165 17.01 5.09 13.02
C LEU A 165 16.77 5.47 14.48
N GLY A 166 17.60 6.37 15.02
CA GLY A 166 17.59 6.73 16.44
C GLY A 166 18.12 5.60 17.33
N GLN A 167 17.87 5.71 18.63
CA GLN A 167 18.07 4.64 19.60
C GLN A 167 17.00 4.70 20.68
N TYR A 168 16.65 3.56 21.25
CA TYR A 168 15.61 3.48 22.27
C TYR A 168 15.99 2.50 23.37
N ARG A 169 15.28 2.62 24.49
CA ARG A 169 15.38 1.70 25.61
C ARG A 169 14.01 1.47 26.23
N VAL A 170 13.63 0.22 26.38
CA VAL A 170 12.53 -0.25 27.21
C VAL A 170 13.15 -0.95 28.41
N ALA A 171 12.80 -0.48 29.61
CA ALA A 171 13.43 -0.95 30.83
C ALA A 171 12.95 -2.36 31.22
N ASP A 172 11.64 -2.57 31.24
CA ASP A 172 10.99 -3.83 31.61
C ASP A 172 9.56 -3.88 31.08
N LEU A 173 8.96 -5.07 30.97
CA LEU A 173 7.56 -5.22 30.60
C LEU A 173 6.98 -6.52 31.16
N ASP A 174 6.07 -6.39 32.12
CA ASP A 174 5.45 -7.50 32.84
C ASP A 174 3.93 -7.42 32.76
N LEU A 175 3.27 -8.58 32.66
CA LEU A 175 1.82 -8.69 32.80
C LEU A 175 1.48 -9.47 34.06
N PHE A 176 0.84 -8.80 35.01
CA PHE A 176 0.39 -9.36 36.27
C PHE A 176 -1.08 -9.75 36.21
N LEU A 177 -1.36 -10.97 36.65
CA LEU A 177 -2.67 -11.57 36.72
C LEU A 177 -2.90 -12.10 38.14
N HIS A 178 -4.05 -11.79 38.73
CA HIS A 178 -4.54 -12.51 39.91
C HIS A 178 -5.77 -13.33 39.54
N SER A 179 -5.80 -14.58 40.00
CA SER A 179 -6.89 -15.49 39.73
C SER A 179 -7.27 -16.32 40.96
N PRO A 180 -8.55 -16.28 41.39
CA PRO A 180 -9.06 -17.18 42.42
C PRO A 180 -8.92 -18.68 42.05
N VAL A 181 -8.91 -19.02 40.76
CA VAL A 181 -8.75 -20.41 40.30
C VAL A 181 -7.33 -20.92 40.58
N ILE A 182 -6.33 -20.04 40.52
CA ILE A 182 -4.94 -20.39 40.86
C ILE A 182 -4.81 -20.56 42.37
N GLU A 183 -5.45 -19.70 43.17
CA GLU A 183 -5.49 -19.85 44.64
C GLU A 183 -6.17 -21.17 45.06
N ASP A 184 -7.28 -21.55 44.40
CA ASP A 184 -7.97 -22.83 44.63
C ASP A 184 -7.09 -24.06 44.29
N ALA A 185 -6.10 -23.90 43.41
CA ALA A 185 -5.15 -24.96 43.09
C ALA A 185 -4.28 -25.36 44.29
N ALA A 186 -3.92 -24.41 45.17
CA ALA A 186 -3.20 -24.72 46.40
C ALA A 186 -4.00 -25.66 47.31
N SER A 187 -5.30 -25.44 47.45
CA SER A 187 -6.18 -26.34 48.23
C SER A 187 -6.21 -27.74 47.62
N SER A 188 -6.24 -27.84 46.29
CA SER A 188 -6.21 -29.12 45.58
C SER A 188 -4.89 -29.87 45.80
N ILE A 189 -3.76 -29.16 45.78
CA ILE A 189 -2.43 -29.73 46.09
C ILE A 189 -2.36 -30.24 47.53
N TYR A 190 -2.94 -29.49 48.49
CA TYR A 190 -3.00 -29.91 49.90
C TYR A 190 -3.81 -31.21 50.10
N ASP A 191 -4.96 -31.32 49.44
CA ASP A 191 -5.82 -32.51 49.49
C ASP A 191 -5.16 -33.75 48.84
N ILE A 192 -4.44 -33.54 47.73
CA ILE A 192 -3.64 -34.59 47.07
C ILE A 192 -2.49 -35.03 47.97
N GLY A 193 -1.76 -34.08 48.56
CA GLY A 193 -0.71 -34.36 49.55
C GLY A 193 -1.23 -35.22 50.70
N GLY A 194 -2.42 -34.92 51.22
CA GLY A 194 -3.08 -35.72 52.27
C GLY A 194 -3.50 -37.12 51.81
N SER A 195 -3.88 -37.26 50.53
CA SER A 195 -4.21 -38.56 49.94
C SER A 195 -2.97 -39.43 49.76
N ILE A 196 -1.84 -38.85 49.33
CA ILE A 196 -0.53 -39.51 49.28
C ILE A 196 -0.09 -39.93 50.67
N ASP A 197 -0.15 -39.02 51.64
CA ASP A 197 0.21 -39.24 53.04
C ASP A 197 -0.56 -40.44 53.64
N THR A 198 -1.88 -40.42 53.49
CA THR A 198 -2.77 -41.50 53.92
C THR A 198 -2.47 -42.82 53.22
N ALA A 199 -2.16 -42.79 51.92
CA ALA A 199 -1.84 -44.00 51.14
C ALA A 199 -0.51 -44.62 51.60
N VAL A 200 0.52 -43.82 51.85
CA VAL A 200 1.82 -44.28 52.36
C VAL A 200 1.68 -44.82 53.78
N GLU A 201 0.96 -44.12 54.67
CA GLU A 201 0.69 -44.62 56.03
C GLU A 201 -0.04 -45.97 56.01
N ASN A 202 -1.07 -46.12 55.16
CA ASN A 202 -1.78 -47.39 55.01
C ASN A 202 -0.87 -48.50 54.44
N LEU A 203 -0.06 -48.19 53.42
CA LEU A 203 0.88 -49.14 52.84
C LEU A 203 1.85 -49.66 53.89
N ILE A 204 2.39 -48.78 54.73
CA ILE A 204 3.33 -49.16 55.79
C ILE A 204 2.60 -49.95 56.87
N ASN A 205 1.46 -49.47 57.37
CA ASN A 205 0.68 -50.17 58.41
C ASN A 205 0.23 -51.57 57.98
N GLU A 206 -0.10 -51.79 56.71
CA GLU A 206 -0.50 -53.11 56.20
C GLU A 206 0.66 -54.10 56.04
N ASN A 207 1.89 -53.59 55.84
CA ASN A 207 3.07 -54.41 55.57
C ASN A 207 4.07 -54.49 56.75
N LEU A 208 3.86 -53.71 57.81
CA LEU A 208 4.64 -53.77 59.04
C LEU A 208 4.34 -55.07 59.81
N ASP A 209 5.38 -55.84 60.16
CA ASP A 209 5.22 -57.03 61.00
C ASP A 209 5.17 -56.64 62.49
N ASP A 210 3.99 -56.20 62.94
CA ASP A 210 3.71 -55.87 64.34
C ASP A 210 4.09 -57.01 65.30
N SER A 211 3.93 -58.26 64.87
CA SER A 211 4.22 -59.43 65.69
C SER A 211 5.73 -59.60 65.92
N ALA A 212 6.54 -59.32 64.89
CA ALA A 212 8.00 -59.30 65.02
C ALA A 212 8.49 -58.12 65.87
N LEU A 213 7.88 -56.94 65.72
CA LEU A 213 8.22 -55.74 66.50
C LEU A 213 7.88 -55.90 67.99
N THR A 214 6.67 -56.37 68.32
CA THR A 214 6.28 -56.66 69.71
C THR A 214 7.09 -57.81 70.32
N GLY A 215 7.38 -58.86 69.54
CA GLY A 215 8.17 -60.02 69.98
C GLY A 215 9.61 -59.70 70.38
N LEU A 216 10.18 -58.58 69.90
CA LEU A 216 11.48 -58.08 70.33
C LEU A 216 11.51 -57.69 71.83
N PHE A 217 10.37 -57.25 72.36
CA PHE A 217 10.26 -56.68 73.71
C PHE A 217 9.62 -57.63 74.74
N ASP A 218 9.03 -58.75 74.30
CA ASP A 218 8.42 -59.79 75.16
C ASP A 218 9.38 -60.36 76.23
N ALA A 219 10.68 -60.27 76.00
CA ALA A 219 11.70 -60.75 76.93
C ALA A 219 11.89 -59.85 78.17
N VAL A 220 11.29 -58.65 78.20
CA VAL A 220 11.40 -57.68 79.31
C VAL A 220 10.23 -57.84 80.28
N PRO A 221 10.42 -58.42 81.48
CA PRO A 221 9.32 -58.68 82.41
C PRO A 221 8.74 -57.39 82.98
N GLY A 222 7.41 -57.23 82.90
CA GLY A 222 6.69 -56.11 83.51
C GLY A 222 6.56 -54.87 82.61
N VAL A 223 6.79 -55.01 81.30
CA VAL A 223 6.53 -53.99 80.29
C VAL A 223 5.23 -54.32 79.55
N PRO A 224 4.32 -53.34 79.32
CA PRO A 224 3.12 -53.55 78.52
C PRO A 224 3.46 -53.78 77.04
N THR A 225 2.53 -54.34 76.27
CA THR A 225 2.68 -54.41 74.81
C THR A 225 2.79 -52.99 74.24
N PRO A 226 3.79 -52.69 73.38
CA PRO A 226 3.91 -51.36 72.79
C PRO A 226 2.74 -51.07 71.86
N SER A 227 2.33 -49.80 71.80
CA SER A 227 1.53 -49.28 70.69
C SER A 227 2.49 -48.82 69.60
N ILE A 228 2.25 -49.29 68.38
CA ILE A 228 3.01 -48.92 67.20
C ILE A 228 2.09 -48.08 66.32
N THR A 229 2.52 -46.88 65.97
CA THR A 229 1.85 -46.02 64.99
C THR A 229 2.84 -45.60 63.93
N VAL A 230 2.35 -45.40 62.72
CA VAL A 230 3.08 -44.75 61.64
C VAL A 230 2.50 -43.37 61.54
N ASP A 231 3.36 -42.35 61.65
CA ASP A 231 2.97 -40.96 61.51
C ASP A 231 3.86 -40.34 60.42
N SER A 232 3.23 -39.61 59.52
CA SER A 232 3.89 -38.90 58.43
C SER A 232 3.50 -37.43 58.45
N ASN A 233 4.40 -36.59 57.93
CA ASN A 233 4.10 -35.17 57.63
C ASN A 233 4.34 -34.87 56.15
N MET A 234 4.21 -35.89 55.28
CA MET A 234 4.39 -35.74 53.84
C MET A 234 3.41 -34.71 53.29
N GLN A 235 2.16 -34.66 53.76
CA GLN A 235 1.19 -33.65 53.31
C GLN A 235 1.73 -32.21 53.42
N GLU A 236 2.24 -31.84 54.60
CA GLU A 236 2.77 -30.49 54.84
C GLU A 236 4.06 -30.25 54.05
N ASN A 237 4.98 -31.23 54.01
CA ASN A 237 6.24 -31.08 53.27
C ASN A 237 5.99 -30.92 51.76
N LEU A 238 5.10 -31.74 51.19
CA LEU A 238 4.73 -31.67 49.78
C LEU A 238 4.05 -30.34 49.44
N PHE A 239 3.14 -29.89 50.30
CA PHE A 239 2.46 -28.61 50.14
C PHE A 239 3.45 -27.44 50.17
N GLN A 240 4.32 -27.38 51.19
CA GLN A 240 5.31 -26.31 51.33
C GLN A 240 6.34 -26.30 50.19
N SER A 241 6.73 -27.46 49.65
CA SER A 241 7.69 -27.50 48.53
C SER A 241 7.14 -26.93 47.23
N VAL A 242 5.82 -26.92 47.03
CA VAL A 242 5.19 -26.47 45.77
C VAL A 242 4.51 -25.11 45.93
N VAL A 243 3.87 -24.87 47.06
CA VAL A 243 3.10 -23.65 47.33
C VAL A 243 3.91 -22.66 48.18
N GLY A 244 5.00 -23.08 48.82
CA GLY A 244 5.78 -22.22 49.72
C GLY A 244 6.63 -21.17 49.02
N GLU A 245 6.94 -21.36 47.73
CA GLU A 245 7.73 -20.42 46.91
C GLU A 245 7.13 -20.28 45.50
N PRO A 246 7.25 -19.10 44.85
CA PRO A 246 6.85 -18.93 43.45
C PRO A 246 7.64 -19.86 42.51
N ILE A 247 6.95 -20.39 41.50
CA ILE A 247 7.51 -21.31 40.51
C ILE A 247 7.69 -20.57 39.20
N THR A 248 8.92 -20.52 38.69
CA THR A 248 9.26 -19.90 37.40
C THR A 248 9.47 -20.99 36.34
N SER A 249 8.98 -20.77 35.12
CA SER A 249 9.20 -21.65 33.98
C SER A 249 10.68 -21.71 33.58
N ALA A 250 11.09 -22.75 32.84
CA ALA A 250 12.48 -22.93 32.45
C ALA A 250 13.02 -21.79 31.56
N ASN A 251 12.16 -21.24 30.70
CA ASN A 251 12.45 -20.07 29.86
C ASN A 251 12.23 -18.73 30.58
N GLN A 252 11.91 -18.74 31.88
CA GLN A 252 11.68 -17.55 32.70
C GLN A 252 10.52 -16.65 32.27
N LEU A 253 9.70 -17.06 31.30
CA LEU A 253 8.60 -16.26 30.78
C LEU A 253 7.39 -16.20 31.72
N ILE A 254 7.13 -17.24 32.52
CA ILE A 254 6.00 -17.27 33.45
C ILE A 254 6.48 -17.60 34.85
N THR A 255 6.06 -16.78 35.82
CA THR A 255 6.16 -17.07 37.24
C THR A 255 4.76 -17.19 37.83
N ILE A 256 4.52 -18.28 38.56
CA ILE A 256 3.24 -18.53 39.25
C ILE A 256 3.47 -18.66 40.75
N ASP A 257 2.68 -17.92 41.52
CA ASP A 257 2.60 -18.07 42.97
C ASP A 257 1.23 -18.65 43.33
N LEU A 258 1.24 -19.94 43.65
CA LEU A 258 0.05 -20.68 44.03
C LEU A 258 -0.47 -20.26 45.42
N SER A 259 0.36 -19.65 46.27
CA SER A 259 -0.04 -19.23 47.61
C SER A 259 -0.87 -17.95 47.60
N THR A 260 -0.59 -17.07 46.65
CA THR A 260 -1.28 -15.79 46.48
C THR A 260 -2.25 -15.78 45.30
N GLY A 261 -2.23 -16.79 44.42
CA GLY A 261 -3.05 -16.80 43.21
C GLY A 261 -2.52 -15.88 42.10
N GLN A 262 -1.28 -15.41 42.23
CA GLN A 262 -0.65 -14.50 41.27
C GLN A 262 0.05 -15.26 40.14
N LEU A 263 -0.05 -14.71 38.94
CA LEU A 263 0.66 -15.15 37.75
C LEU A 263 1.27 -13.93 37.09
N GLU A 264 2.58 -13.99 36.86
CA GLU A 264 3.39 -12.95 36.25
C GLU A 264 3.93 -13.48 34.92
N ILE A 265 3.74 -12.70 33.85
CA ILE A 265 4.26 -13.01 32.52
C ILE A 265 5.29 -11.95 32.17
N HIS A 266 6.55 -12.36 32.09
CA HIS A 266 7.69 -11.53 31.76
C HIS A 266 7.78 -11.35 30.25
N LEU A 267 7.17 -10.31 29.70
CA LEU A 267 7.02 -10.12 28.26
C LEU A 267 8.37 -9.83 27.57
N ASP A 268 9.38 -9.38 28.31
CA ASP A 268 10.76 -9.29 27.84
C ASP A 268 11.33 -10.66 27.41
N LYS A 269 10.92 -11.74 28.09
CA LYS A 269 11.36 -13.12 27.78
C LYS A 269 10.74 -13.72 26.52
N LEU A 270 9.78 -13.04 25.89
CA LEU A 270 9.21 -13.49 24.61
C LEU A 270 10.18 -13.37 23.45
N VAL A 271 11.08 -12.39 23.53
CA VAL A 271 12.02 -12.07 22.47
C VAL A 271 13.47 -12.45 22.82
N ASP A 272 13.74 -12.77 24.09
CA ASP A 272 15.02 -13.30 24.53
C ASP A 272 15.32 -14.65 23.85
N ASN A 273 16.45 -14.72 23.14
CA ASN A 273 16.93 -15.98 22.61
C ASN A 273 17.77 -16.70 23.69
N PRO A 274 17.39 -17.91 24.16
CA PRO A 274 18.08 -18.59 25.26
C PRO A 274 19.56 -18.94 24.96
N ASP A 275 19.98 -18.88 23.69
CA ASP A 275 21.34 -19.19 23.23
C ASP A 275 22.24 -17.95 23.03
N GLU A 276 21.72 -16.73 23.10
CA GLU A 276 22.47 -15.48 22.88
C GLU A 276 22.43 -14.57 24.11
N THR A 277 23.55 -13.88 24.40
CA THR A 277 23.67 -12.94 25.54
C THR A 277 23.20 -11.52 25.19
N GLU A 278 22.82 -11.30 23.93
CA GLU A 278 22.36 -10.05 23.33
C GLU A 278 21.16 -10.43 22.45
N GLY A 279 20.11 -9.61 22.45
CA GLY A 279 18.80 -9.94 21.90
C GLY A 279 17.69 -9.93 22.95
N GLY A 280 17.37 -8.76 23.48
CA GLY A 280 16.19 -8.50 24.31
C GLY A 280 15.32 -7.37 23.73
N LEU A 281 14.45 -6.75 24.54
CA LEU A 281 13.51 -5.70 24.09
C LEU A 281 14.15 -4.52 23.35
N ASN A 282 15.45 -4.27 23.54
CA ASN A 282 16.17 -3.11 23.01
C ASN A 282 16.88 -3.36 21.67
N GLU A 283 16.77 -4.56 21.10
CA GLU A 283 17.40 -4.93 19.82
C GLU A 283 16.35 -5.32 18.76
N LEU A 284 15.08 -5.00 19.02
CA LEU A 284 13.98 -5.33 18.14
C LEU A 284 13.93 -4.42 16.90
N PRO A 285 13.52 -4.95 15.73
CA PRO A 285 13.40 -4.17 14.51
C PRO A 285 12.32 -3.07 14.64
N PRO A 286 12.30 -2.08 13.72
CA PRO A 286 11.28 -1.05 13.72
C PRO A 286 9.86 -1.61 13.71
N ASN A 287 8.98 -1.01 14.51
CA ASN A 287 7.55 -1.31 14.61
C ASN A 287 7.26 -2.78 14.97
N PHE A 288 8.04 -3.36 15.88
CA PHE A 288 7.87 -4.75 16.30
C PHE A 288 6.66 -4.90 17.24
N GLU A 289 5.67 -5.70 16.82
CA GLU A 289 4.54 -6.04 17.67
C GLU A 289 4.92 -7.19 18.61
N LEU A 290 4.88 -6.94 19.92
CA LEU A 290 5.35 -7.90 20.92
C LEU A 290 4.36 -9.05 21.16
N ILE A 291 3.07 -8.80 21.01
CA ILE A 291 2.03 -9.80 21.22
C ILE A 291 1.27 -9.99 19.92
N ASP A 292 1.68 -10.99 19.14
CA ASP A 292 1.08 -11.37 17.87
C ASP A 292 0.57 -12.82 17.85
N ASP A 293 0.04 -13.26 16.70
CA ASP A 293 -0.49 -14.61 16.50
C ASP A 293 0.57 -15.73 16.62
N THR A 294 1.86 -15.39 16.56
CA THR A 294 2.99 -16.30 16.74
C THR A 294 3.47 -16.35 18.19
N THR A 295 3.23 -15.30 18.97
CA THR A 295 3.64 -15.21 20.38
C THR A 295 2.67 -15.95 21.32
N TYR A 296 1.37 -15.97 21.02
CA TYR A 296 0.38 -16.68 21.85
C TYR A 296 0.67 -18.18 22.04
N PRO A 297 1.04 -18.95 20.99
CA PRO A 297 1.44 -20.35 21.16
C PRO A 297 2.66 -20.53 22.07
N LEU A 298 3.61 -19.59 22.10
CA LEU A 298 4.79 -19.68 22.98
C LEU A 298 4.40 -19.56 24.44
N ILE A 299 3.50 -18.63 24.77
CA ILE A 299 2.98 -18.47 26.13
C ILE A 299 2.20 -19.72 26.54
N ALA A 300 1.36 -20.25 25.65
CA ALA A 300 0.59 -21.47 25.91
C ALA A 300 1.48 -22.72 26.10
N GLU A 301 2.57 -22.86 25.34
CA GLU A 301 3.54 -23.93 25.52
C GLU A 301 4.32 -23.75 26.84
N THR A 302 4.65 -22.51 27.20
CA THR A 302 5.34 -22.23 28.47
C THR A 302 4.51 -22.63 29.68
N VAL A 303 3.19 -22.48 29.63
CA VAL A 303 2.29 -23.03 30.67
C VAL A 303 2.45 -24.56 30.77
N HIS A 304 2.61 -25.26 29.65
CA HIS A 304 2.86 -26.69 29.67
C HIS A 304 4.21 -27.03 30.35
N GLU A 305 5.26 -26.28 30.05
CA GLU A 305 6.59 -26.42 30.68
C GLU A 305 6.54 -26.14 32.18
N LEU A 306 5.84 -25.08 32.60
CA LEU A 306 5.63 -24.73 34.00
C LEU A 306 4.99 -25.89 34.77
N MET A 307 4.04 -26.62 34.16
CA MET A 307 3.43 -27.79 34.79
C MET A 307 4.35 -29.01 34.86
N GLN A 308 5.30 -29.15 33.92
CA GLN A 308 6.36 -30.14 34.05
C GLN A 308 7.28 -29.80 35.23
N GLU A 309 7.55 -28.52 35.44
CA GLU A 309 8.35 -28.02 36.57
C GLU A 309 7.65 -28.27 37.91
N VAL A 310 6.37 -27.94 38.04
CA VAL A 310 5.54 -28.29 39.22
C VAL A 310 5.62 -29.80 39.51
N THR A 311 5.51 -30.64 38.48
CA THR A 311 5.63 -32.10 38.63
C THR A 311 7.02 -32.51 39.13
N ARG A 312 8.07 -31.89 38.60
CA ARG A 312 9.46 -32.18 39.00
C ARG A 312 9.71 -31.80 40.45
N ILE A 313 9.22 -30.64 40.89
CA ILE A 313 9.28 -30.18 42.28
C ILE A 313 8.54 -31.18 43.18
N LEU A 314 7.34 -31.62 42.80
CA LEU A 314 6.58 -32.64 43.53
C LEU A 314 7.34 -33.97 43.66
N ILE A 315 7.96 -34.47 42.59
CA ILE A 315 8.74 -35.71 42.63
C ILE A 315 9.92 -35.56 43.61
N GLY A 316 10.67 -34.46 43.53
CA GLY A 316 11.76 -34.18 44.48
C GLY A 316 11.26 -34.06 45.92
N ALA A 317 10.12 -33.40 46.13
CA ALA A 317 9.50 -33.25 47.44
C ALA A 317 9.01 -34.60 48.01
N ILE A 318 8.53 -35.52 47.16
CA ILE A 318 8.18 -36.89 47.57
C ILE A 318 9.42 -37.60 48.11
N GLU A 319 10.54 -37.58 47.39
CA GLU A 319 11.80 -38.18 47.83
C GLU A 319 12.27 -37.62 49.18
N ASP A 320 12.21 -36.28 49.34
CA ASP A 320 12.58 -35.62 50.59
C ASP A 320 11.62 -35.96 51.74
N SER A 321 10.31 -36.02 51.45
CA SER A 321 9.26 -36.31 52.41
C SER A 321 9.19 -37.78 52.84
N LEU A 322 9.72 -38.73 52.05
CA LEU A 322 9.88 -40.11 52.51
C LEU A 322 10.79 -40.23 53.74
N ASN A 323 11.72 -39.30 53.94
CA ASN A 323 12.54 -39.24 55.16
C ASN A 323 11.73 -38.79 56.39
N SER A 324 10.56 -38.23 56.18
CA SER A 324 9.71 -37.64 57.21
C SER A 324 8.69 -38.62 57.77
N VAL A 325 8.59 -39.81 57.18
CA VAL A 325 7.81 -40.93 57.68
C VAL A 325 8.47 -41.52 58.94
N THR A 326 7.73 -41.52 60.04
CA THR A 326 8.20 -41.99 61.35
C THR A 326 7.38 -43.16 61.88
N VAL A 327 8.06 -44.19 62.38
CA VAL A 327 7.45 -45.27 63.14
C VAL A 327 7.59 -44.94 64.63
N ASN A 328 6.47 -44.69 65.29
CA ASN A 328 6.40 -44.36 66.71
C ASN A 328 6.09 -45.62 67.51
N ILE A 329 6.99 -45.97 68.43
CA ILE A 329 6.83 -47.09 69.36
C ILE A 329 6.68 -46.49 70.77
N ALA A 330 5.50 -46.66 71.37
CA ALA A 330 5.21 -46.13 72.70
C ALA A 330 4.82 -47.24 73.69
N PHE A 331 5.38 -47.15 74.90
CA PHE A 331 5.08 -48.02 76.02
C PHE A 331 4.45 -47.18 77.12
N TYR A 332 3.14 -47.34 77.31
CA TYR A 332 2.38 -46.56 78.28
C TYR A 332 1.59 -47.44 79.23
N GLU A 333 1.77 -47.22 80.54
CA GLU A 333 0.94 -47.84 81.58
C GLU A 333 0.80 -46.88 82.77
N GLU A 334 -0.43 -46.53 83.12
CA GLU A 334 -0.74 -45.75 84.33
C GLU A 334 -1.27 -46.68 85.43
N GLY A 335 -0.64 -46.63 86.60
CA GLY A 335 -1.04 -47.45 87.73
C GLY A 335 -0.89 -46.75 89.09
N PRO A 336 -1.39 -47.37 90.17
CA PRO A 336 -1.32 -46.82 91.53
C PRO A 336 0.11 -46.70 92.09
N LEU A 337 1.11 -47.17 91.34
CA LEU A 337 2.53 -47.22 91.70
C LEU A 337 3.39 -46.20 90.90
N GLY A 338 2.82 -45.50 89.92
CA GLY A 338 3.53 -44.57 89.02
C GLY A 338 3.07 -44.72 87.57
N THR A 339 3.66 -43.91 86.68
CA THR A 339 3.43 -43.96 85.22
C THR A 339 4.66 -44.53 84.53
N LEU A 340 4.47 -45.49 83.61
CA LEU A 340 5.44 -45.84 82.58
C LEU A 340 5.08 -45.05 81.32
N ASP A 341 6.01 -44.24 80.83
CA ASP A 341 5.85 -43.43 79.63
C ASP A 341 7.20 -43.37 78.91
N VAL A 342 7.40 -44.32 77.99
CA VAL A 342 8.61 -44.43 77.17
C VAL A 342 8.17 -44.39 75.72
N SER A 343 8.69 -43.42 74.96
CA SER A 343 8.39 -43.26 73.54
C SER A 343 9.65 -43.23 72.70
N TRP A 344 9.53 -43.77 71.49
CA TRP A 344 10.62 -43.84 70.54
C TRP A 344 10.11 -43.60 69.13
N SER A 345 10.53 -42.48 68.55
CA SER A 345 10.18 -42.05 67.21
C SER A 345 11.31 -42.39 66.26
N LEU A 346 11.05 -43.23 65.26
CA LEU A 346 12.05 -43.76 64.34
C LEU A 346 11.79 -43.27 62.91
N PRO A 347 12.58 -42.35 62.36
CA PRO A 347 12.53 -42.07 60.93
C PRO A 347 12.89 -43.34 60.16
N LEU A 348 12.05 -43.74 59.20
CA LEU A 348 12.17 -45.05 58.54
C LEU A 348 13.51 -45.21 57.81
N ALA A 349 13.94 -44.16 57.09
CA ALA A 349 15.22 -44.12 56.39
C ALA A 349 16.43 -44.25 57.34
N ASP A 350 16.41 -43.55 58.48
CA ASP A 350 17.47 -43.64 59.48
C ASP A 350 17.53 -45.04 60.12
N ALA A 351 16.36 -45.59 60.46
CA ALA A 351 16.25 -46.88 61.14
C ALA A 351 16.78 -48.05 60.28
N VAL A 352 16.56 -48.03 58.97
CA VAL A 352 17.11 -49.04 58.04
C VAL A 352 18.62 -48.87 57.85
N ASN A 353 19.12 -47.63 57.89
CA ASN A 353 20.55 -47.32 57.84
C ASN A 353 21.29 -47.56 59.17
N GLY A 354 20.56 -48.00 60.22
CA GLY A 354 21.11 -48.30 61.54
C GLY A 354 21.41 -47.07 62.38
N ASN A 355 20.88 -45.90 61.99
CA ASN A 355 20.91 -44.67 62.77
C ASN A 355 19.64 -44.62 63.64
N PHE A 356 19.81 -44.59 64.96
CA PHE A 356 18.67 -44.65 65.88
C PHE A 356 18.69 -43.44 66.81
N PRO A 357 17.61 -42.65 66.87
CA PRO A 357 17.50 -41.54 67.81
C PRO A 357 17.38 -42.02 69.26
N GLU A 358 17.70 -41.13 70.21
CA GLU A 358 17.57 -41.42 71.64
C GLU A 358 16.10 -41.62 72.04
N VAL A 359 15.87 -42.60 72.91
CA VAL A 359 14.55 -42.89 73.49
C VAL A 359 14.18 -41.82 74.52
N VAL A 360 12.93 -41.36 74.49
CA VAL A 360 12.40 -40.41 75.46
C VAL A 360 11.73 -41.17 76.62
N ASP A 361 12.13 -40.87 77.86
CA ASP A 361 11.57 -41.45 79.09
C ASP A 361 11.01 -40.36 80.00
N ASN A 362 9.68 -40.35 80.17
CA ASN A 362 8.93 -39.45 81.04
C ASN A 362 8.31 -40.19 82.24
N SER A 363 8.77 -41.41 82.53
CA SER A 363 8.20 -42.29 83.55
C SER A 363 8.38 -41.75 84.98
N THR A 364 7.40 -42.03 85.85
CA THR A 364 7.38 -41.54 87.24
C THR A 364 7.11 -42.65 88.28
N GLY A 365 7.29 -42.33 89.57
CA GLY A 365 6.97 -43.25 90.66
C GLY A 365 7.89 -44.47 90.73
N THR A 366 7.38 -45.64 91.13
CA THR A 366 8.18 -46.87 91.21
C THR A 366 8.37 -47.56 89.86
N MET A 367 7.84 -47.00 88.77
CA MET A 367 8.02 -47.52 87.40
C MET A 367 9.30 -47.00 86.73
N ALA A 368 9.90 -45.91 87.22
CA ALA A 368 11.14 -45.35 86.66
C ALA A 368 12.31 -46.36 86.52
N PRO A 369 12.57 -47.29 87.46
CA PRO A 369 13.59 -48.32 87.26
C PRO A 369 13.26 -49.32 86.16
N VAL A 370 11.97 -49.59 85.90
CA VAL A 370 11.51 -50.45 84.81
C VAL A 370 11.73 -49.74 83.47
N ALA A 371 11.40 -48.45 83.41
CA ALA A 371 11.65 -47.60 82.25
C ALA A 371 13.15 -47.53 81.89
N THR A 372 14.03 -47.39 82.89
CA THR A 372 15.49 -47.43 82.67
C THR A 372 15.96 -48.75 82.07
N VAL A 373 15.38 -49.88 82.49
CA VAL A 373 15.71 -51.19 81.89
C VAL A 373 15.22 -51.25 80.45
N LEU A 374 13.99 -50.79 80.19
CA LEU A 374 13.40 -50.72 78.86
C LEU A 374 14.21 -49.86 77.90
N VAL A 375 14.59 -48.63 78.28
CA VAL A 375 15.44 -47.73 77.48
C VAL A 375 16.79 -48.39 77.14
N ASN A 376 17.44 -49.03 78.12
CA ASN A 376 18.70 -49.75 77.86
C ASN A 376 18.50 -50.94 76.91
N THR A 377 17.36 -51.64 77.02
CA THR A 377 17.00 -52.73 76.11
C THR A 377 16.75 -52.21 74.70
N ILE A 378 15.98 -51.13 74.52
CA ILE A 378 15.72 -50.48 73.23
C ILE A 378 17.04 -50.08 72.56
N ASN A 379 17.93 -49.39 73.28
CA ASN A 379 19.26 -48.98 72.77
C ASN A 379 20.16 -50.16 72.38
N THR A 380 19.95 -51.34 72.97
CA THR A 380 20.71 -52.56 72.64
C THR A 380 20.09 -53.30 71.45
N LEU A 381 18.77 -53.22 71.29
CA LEU A 381 17.99 -53.91 70.25
C LEU A 381 17.83 -53.11 68.95
N GLY A 382 18.17 -51.82 68.92
CA GLY A 382 18.12 -50.97 67.72
C GLY A 382 18.61 -51.67 66.44
N PRO A 383 19.83 -52.23 66.39
CA PRO A 383 20.34 -52.93 65.21
C PRO A 383 19.51 -54.13 64.74
N ALA A 384 18.66 -54.71 65.59
CA ALA A 384 17.78 -55.83 65.24
C ALA A 384 16.46 -55.39 64.58
N LEU A 385 16.16 -54.08 64.56
CA LEU A 385 14.97 -53.52 63.90
C LEU A 385 15.19 -53.24 62.41
N ALA A 386 16.42 -52.89 62.02
CA ALA A 386 16.76 -52.66 60.61
C ALA A 386 16.29 -53.79 59.67
N PRO A 387 16.48 -55.10 59.96
CA PRO A 387 15.96 -56.17 59.10
C PRO A 387 14.43 -56.37 59.16
N ILE A 388 13.74 -55.78 60.13
CA ILE A 388 12.27 -55.81 60.23
C ILE A 388 11.66 -54.65 59.42
N LEU A 389 12.30 -53.48 59.46
CA LEU A 389 11.85 -52.28 58.74
C LEU A 389 12.33 -52.22 57.28
N GLY A 390 13.43 -52.90 56.95
CA GLY A 390 14.02 -52.93 55.61
C GLY A 390 13.06 -53.33 54.50
N PRO A 391 12.29 -54.43 54.61
CA PRO A 391 11.33 -54.82 53.58
C PRO A 391 10.20 -53.81 53.35
N VAL A 392 9.79 -53.09 54.40
CA VAL A 392 8.74 -52.06 54.30
C VAL A 392 9.29 -50.81 53.65
N TYR A 393 10.51 -50.39 54.02
CA TYR A 393 11.22 -49.31 53.35
C TYR A 393 11.46 -49.62 51.87
N ASP A 394 11.96 -50.82 51.55
CA ASP A 394 12.18 -51.27 50.17
C ASP A 394 10.89 -51.28 49.33
N LEU A 395 9.73 -51.58 49.95
CA LEU A 395 8.42 -51.56 49.29
C LEU A 395 7.93 -50.13 49.02
N VAL A 396 8.22 -49.18 49.91
CA VAL A 396 7.86 -47.77 49.71
C VAL A 396 8.67 -47.14 48.57
N ILE A 397 9.92 -47.59 48.36
CA ILE A 397 10.79 -47.15 47.26
C ILE A 397 10.78 -48.11 46.05
N SER A 398 9.90 -49.11 46.01
CA SER A 398 9.78 -50.02 44.87
C SER A 398 8.80 -49.49 43.83
N ASP A 399 8.75 -50.16 42.67
CA ASP A 399 7.78 -49.92 41.61
C ASP A 399 6.31 -49.86 42.12
N GLU A 400 5.99 -50.59 43.20
CA GLU A 400 4.67 -50.54 43.84
C GLU A 400 4.41 -49.24 44.60
N GLY A 401 5.42 -48.69 45.29
CA GLY A 401 5.36 -47.37 45.92
C GLY A 401 5.30 -46.27 44.87
N ASP A 402 6.14 -46.37 43.84
CA ASP A 402 6.16 -45.46 42.69
C ASP A 402 4.80 -45.36 42.00
N ASN A 403 4.06 -46.47 41.87
CA ASN A 403 2.73 -46.48 41.27
C ASN A 403 1.68 -45.69 42.09
N ILE A 404 1.82 -45.59 43.42
CA ILE A 404 0.97 -44.71 44.24
C ILE A 404 1.22 -43.26 43.84
N PHE A 405 2.49 -42.87 43.78
CA PHE A 405 2.90 -41.52 43.40
C PHE A 405 2.52 -41.20 41.95
N GLU A 406 2.75 -42.10 41.00
CA GLU A 406 2.41 -41.91 39.59
C GLU A 406 0.91 -41.70 39.38
N LEU A 407 0.04 -42.47 40.03
CA LEU A 407 -1.41 -42.32 39.87
C LEU A 407 -1.91 -40.97 40.40
N LEU A 408 -1.39 -40.52 41.55
CA LEU A 408 -1.77 -39.25 42.18
C LEU A 408 -1.15 -38.04 41.46
N ILE A 409 0.09 -38.16 40.97
CA ILE A 409 0.74 -37.13 40.13
C ILE A 409 0.04 -37.00 38.77
N ASN A 410 -0.41 -38.11 38.17
CA ASN A 410 -1.16 -38.03 36.93
C ASN A 410 -2.50 -37.30 37.10
N ASP A 411 -3.18 -37.49 38.24
CA ASP A 411 -4.41 -36.76 38.60
C ASP A 411 -4.15 -35.24 38.75
N LEU A 412 -2.96 -34.88 39.27
CA LEU A 412 -2.47 -33.49 39.33
C LEU A 412 -2.21 -32.92 37.92
N LYS A 413 -1.62 -33.74 37.04
CA LYS A 413 -1.31 -33.36 35.65
C LYS A 413 -2.55 -33.17 34.78
N THR A 414 -3.61 -33.96 34.92
CA THR A 414 -4.71 -33.97 33.95
C THR A 414 -5.98 -33.29 34.41
N ASP A 415 -6.34 -33.31 35.69
CA ASP A 415 -7.72 -33.01 36.10
C ASP A 415 -7.85 -31.92 37.18
N SER A 416 -6.87 -31.75 38.08
CA SER A 416 -7.04 -30.88 39.27
C SER A 416 -6.34 -29.52 39.21
N VAL A 417 -5.17 -29.41 38.55
CA VAL A 417 -4.39 -28.16 38.55
C VAL A 417 -4.12 -27.66 37.12
N THR A 418 -3.56 -28.49 36.24
CA THR A 418 -3.17 -28.06 34.88
C THR A 418 -4.35 -27.64 34.02
N ALA A 419 -5.45 -28.41 34.04
CA ALA A 419 -6.59 -28.16 33.17
C ALA A 419 -7.32 -26.85 33.54
N PRO A 420 -7.65 -26.58 34.83
CA PRO A 420 -8.23 -25.31 35.23
C PRO A 420 -7.36 -24.09 34.89
N ILE A 421 -6.05 -24.13 35.15
CA ILE A 421 -5.14 -23.01 34.86
C ILE A 421 -5.03 -22.76 33.35
N ARG A 422 -5.00 -23.81 32.52
CA ARG A 422 -4.98 -23.64 31.07
C ARG A 422 -6.32 -23.11 30.53
N GLU A 423 -7.44 -23.60 31.03
CA GLU A 423 -8.78 -23.12 30.66
C GLU A 423 -9.01 -21.68 31.10
N LEU A 424 -8.38 -21.26 32.21
CA LEU A 424 -8.35 -19.88 32.68
C LEU A 424 -7.62 -18.94 31.72
N LEU A 425 -6.43 -19.32 31.25
CA LEU A 425 -5.54 -18.42 30.52
C LEU A 425 -6.02 -18.15 29.08
N SER A 426 -6.73 -19.10 28.46
CA SER A 426 -7.26 -18.92 27.10
C SER A 426 -8.11 -17.65 26.93
N PRO A 427 -9.19 -17.41 27.71
CA PRO A 427 -10.00 -16.20 27.57
C PRO A 427 -9.24 -14.92 27.96
N VAL A 428 -8.20 -15.00 28.80
CA VAL A 428 -7.36 -13.84 29.14
C VAL A 428 -6.60 -13.35 27.92
N PHE A 429 -5.96 -14.26 27.19
CA PHE A 429 -5.25 -13.91 25.97
C PHE A 429 -6.18 -13.46 24.84
N ASP A 430 -7.35 -14.09 24.71
CA ASP A 430 -8.35 -13.64 23.73
C ASP A 430 -8.81 -12.20 23.98
N VAL A 431 -8.95 -11.79 25.25
CA VAL A 431 -9.31 -10.42 25.62
C VAL A 431 -8.13 -9.47 25.46
N LEU A 432 -6.91 -9.87 25.85
CA LEU A 432 -5.71 -9.07 25.66
C LEU A 432 -5.49 -8.72 24.18
N ALA A 433 -5.62 -9.70 23.27
CA ALA A 433 -5.50 -9.51 21.83
C ALA A 433 -6.50 -8.48 21.26
N GLN A 434 -7.68 -8.40 21.86
CA GLN A 434 -8.75 -7.51 21.41
C GLN A 434 -8.58 -6.09 21.95
N VAL A 435 -8.01 -5.97 23.15
CA VAL A 435 -7.96 -4.72 23.91
C VAL A 435 -6.62 -4.01 23.76
N LEU A 436 -5.52 -4.74 23.60
CA LEU A 436 -4.16 -4.18 23.59
C LEU A 436 -3.39 -4.60 22.35
N SER A 437 -2.65 -3.66 21.80
CA SER A 437 -1.54 -3.90 20.88
C SER A 437 -0.31 -3.19 21.45
N ILE A 438 0.79 -3.94 21.58
CA ILE A 438 2.03 -3.49 22.21
C ILE A 438 3.11 -3.49 21.15
N THR A 439 3.46 -2.31 20.66
CA THR A 439 4.51 -2.10 19.66
C THR A 439 5.76 -1.54 20.34
N ILE A 440 6.88 -2.25 20.21
CA ILE A 440 8.21 -1.79 20.62
C ILE A 440 8.89 -1.12 19.43
N ASN A 441 9.72 -0.11 19.69
CA ASN A 441 10.49 0.59 18.66
C ASN A 441 9.59 1.14 17.54
N ARG A 442 8.51 1.82 17.92
CA ARG A 442 7.59 2.38 16.93
C ARG A 442 8.26 3.56 16.24
N GLN A 443 8.53 3.38 14.95
CA GLN A 443 9.17 4.37 14.09
C GLN A 443 8.16 4.84 13.04
N VAL A 444 7.90 6.14 13.03
CA VAL A 444 7.06 6.79 12.02
C VAL A 444 7.94 7.72 11.22
N THR A 445 8.07 7.42 9.93
CA THR A 445 8.61 8.33 8.93
C THR A 445 7.47 8.90 8.10
N SER A 446 7.61 10.13 7.64
CA SER A 446 6.72 10.71 6.64
C SER A 446 7.48 10.84 5.32
N GLU A 447 7.27 9.91 4.38
CA GLU A 447 7.78 10.03 3.02
C GLU A 447 6.94 11.02 2.21
N GLY A 448 7.60 12.04 1.67
CA GLY A 448 7.30 12.54 0.34
C GLY A 448 8.46 12.13 -0.56
N VAL A 449 8.34 10.99 -1.25
CA VAL A 449 8.92 10.63 -2.58
C VAL A 449 8.93 9.10 -2.72
N THR A 450 8.37 8.64 -3.83
CA THR A 450 8.36 7.25 -4.31
C THR A 450 9.76 6.65 -4.45
N GLN A 451 9.94 5.43 -3.92
CA GLN A 451 11.12 4.60 -4.17
C GLN A 451 11.30 4.30 -5.67
N THR A 452 12.33 4.86 -6.29
CA THR A 452 12.99 4.23 -7.44
C THR A 452 14.51 4.46 -7.41
N SER A 453 15.20 3.42 -6.94
CA SER A 453 16.59 3.01 -7.20
C SER A 453 17.71 4.02 -7.49
N THR A 454 18.76 3.85 -6.67
CA THR A 454 20.21 4.03 -6.89
C THR A 454 20.84 5.42 -6.64
N ALA A 455 21.46 5.49 -5.44
CA ALA A 455 22.62 6.31 -5.07
C ALA A 455 22.42 7.80 -4.69
N ALA A 456 21.44 8.09 -3.84
CA ALA A 456 21.55 8.98 -2.67
C ALA A 456 20.28 8.71 -1.86
N ALA A 457 20.41 8.30 -0.59
CA ALA A 457 19.23 8.10 0.25
C ALA A 457 18.54 9.47 0.37
N ALA A 458 17.28 9.57 -0.07
CA ALA A 458 16.46 10.75 0.17
C ALA A 458 16.49 11.02 1.68
N ALA A 459 16.85 12.24 2.08
CA ALA A 459 16.89 12.62 3.48
C ALA A 459 15.47 12.52 4.05
N GLU A 460 15.24 11.56 4.94
CA GLU A 460 14.02 11.47 5.73
C GLU A 460 13.80 12.81 6.44
N THR A 461 12.77 13.56 6.03
CA THR A 461 12.56 14.94 6.51
C THR A 461 11.90 14.98 7.88
N SER A 462 11.26 13.89 8.31
CA SER A 462 10.67 13.79 9.64
C SER A 462 10.72 12.35 10.14
N PHE A 463 11.11 12.20 11.40
CA PHE A 463 11.18 10.92 12.09
C PHE A 463 10.66 11.06 13.52
N GLU A 464 9.74 10.19 13.89
CA GLU A 464 9.25 10.02 15.26
C GLU A 464 9.57 8.62 15.75
N LEU A 465 10.18 8.53 16.94
CA LEU A 465 10.53 7.30 17.62
C LEU A 465 9.81 7.25 18.97
N SER A 466 9.11 6.15 19.22
CA SER A 466 8.57 5.80 20.53
C SER A 466 9.16 4.46 20.96
N ALA A 467 9.79 4.42 22.13
CA ALA A 467 10.38 3.19 22.67
C ALA A 467 9.30 2.11 22.91
N LEU A 468 8.17 2.50 23.51
CA LEU A 468 7.02 1.63 23.77
C LEU A 468 5.72 2.35 23.40
N SER A 469 4.92 1.72 22.55
CA SER A 469 3.61 2.21 22.10
C SER A 469 2.53 1.19 22.42
N ILE A 470 1.57 1.57 23.26
CA ILE A 470 0.43 0.75 23.65
C ILE A 470 -0.84 1.32 23.00
N ALA A 471 -1.43 0.59 22.07
CA ALA A 471 -2.71 0.94 21.45
C ALA A 471 -3.86 0.21 22.16
N LEU A 472 -4.90 0.95 22.54
CA LEU A 472 -6.13 0.41 23.13
C LEU A 472 -7.19 0.20 22.03
N LEU A 473 -7.78 -0.99 21.98
CA LEU A 473 -8.68 -1.46 20.92
C LEU A 473 -8.07 -1.28 19.53
N PRO A 474 -7.03 -2.04 19.17
CA PRO A 474 -6.33 -1.89 17.88
C PRO A 474 -7.26 -1.91 16.66
N ALA A 475 -8.39 -2.64 16.71
CA ALA A 475 -9.36 -2.67 15.62
C ALA A 475 -10.04 -1.31 15.33
N ASN A 476 -10.14 -0.42 16.32
CA ASN A 476 -10.77 0.90 16.20
C ASN A 476 -9.85 2.06 16.61
N GLU A 477 -8.59 1.76 16.98
CA GLU A 477 -7.58 2.66 17.54
C GLU A 477 -8.17 3.77 18.44
N VAL A 478 -8.93 3.37 19.46
CA VAL A 478 -9.64 4.33 20.32
C VAL A 478 -8.67 5.25 21.06
N ALA A 479 -7.51 4.71 21.44
CA ALA A 479 -6.47 5.45 22.12
C ALA A 479 -5.09 4.84 21.85
N ARG A 480 -4.06 5.66 21.92
CA ARG A 480 -2.66 5.21 21.95
C ARG A 480 -1.92 5.94 23.06
N ILE A 481 -1.06 5.22 23.77
CA ILE A 481 -0.17 5.74 24.80
C ILE A 481 1.25 5.39 24.36
N ASN A 482 2.11 6.38 24.21
CA ASN A 482 3.50 6.21 23.85
C ASN A 482 4.41 6.66 24.99
N LEU A 483 5.39 5.83 25.32
CA LEU A 483 6.39 6.05 26.37
C LEU A 483 7.77 6.14 25.74
N GLY A 484 8.55 7.13 26.19
CA GLY A 484 9.89 7.41 25.65
C GLY A 484 9.82 7.86 24.20
N ASN A 485 9.42 9.11 23.98
CA ASN A 485 9.22 9.68 22.65
C ASN A 485 10.32 10.68 22.32
N ALA A 486 10.82 10.59 21.10
CA ALA A 486 11.75 11.55 20.51
C ALA A 486 11.43 11.72 19.02
N ALA A 487 11.48 12.95 18.54
CA ALA A 487 11.10 13.29 17.18
C ALA A 487 11.97 14.43 16.65
N VAL A 488 12.40 14.31 15.40
CA VAL A 488 13.11 15.39 14.69
C VAL A 488 12.52 15.57 13.30
N ARG A 489 12.24 16.83 12.96
CA ARG A 489 11.97 17.25 11.60
C ARG A 489 13.16 18.07 11.16
N ILE A 490 13.80 17.66 10.09
CA ILE A 490 14.77 18.50 9.39
C ILE A 490 14.12 18.86 8.07
N GLY A 491 14.26 20.11 7.69
CA GLY A 491 13.91 20.56 6.37
C GLY A 491 14.76 19.70 5.43
N GLY A 492 14.10 19.01 4.50
CA GLY A 492 14.77 18.57 3.30
C GLY A 492 15.24 19.83 2.60
N ASP A 493 16.42 20.31 2.98
CA ASP A 493 17.10 21.32 2.23
C ASP A 493 17.70 20.57 1.03
N GLY A 494 17.17 20.88 -0.15
CA GLY A 494 18.04 21.16 -1.29
C GLY A 494 18.47 22.62 -1.18
N SER A 495 18.99 23.04 -0.02
CA SER A 495 19.27 24.45 0.28
C SER A 495 20.24 24.62 1.45
N GLY A 496 21.38 23.92 1.40
CA GLY A 496 22.62 24.51 1.87
C GLY A 496 22.83 25.85 1.15
N PRO A 497 23.49 26.85 1.74
CA PRO A 497 23.79 28.08 1.02
C PRO A 497 24.82 27.77 -0.07
N GLY A 498 24.37 27.27 -1.21
CA GLY A 498 25.19 26.92 -2.36
C GLY A 498 24.87 25.59 -3.06
N GLU A 499 23.92 24.76 -2.61
CA GLU A 499 23.53 23.55 -3.35
C GLU A 499 22.28 23.83 -4.18
N ILE A 500 22.50 23.95 -5.47
CA ILE A 500 21.47 24.01 -6.50
C ILE A 500 21.34 22.59 -7.08
N ASP A 501 20.14 22.18 -7.50
CA ASP A 501 19.94 20.95 -8.27
C ASP A 501 19.60 21.34 -9.71
N PRO A 502 20.60 21.79 -10.49
CA PRO A 502 20.36 22.22 -11.84
C PRO A 502 19.90 21.01 -12.67
N THR A 503 18.83 21.17 -13.42
CA THR A 503 18.42 20.21 -14.43
C THR A 503 18.60 20.84 -15.80
N LEU A 504 19.00 20.04 -16.78
CA LEU A 504 19.18 20.49 -18.14
C LEU A 504 18.50 19.52 -19.08
N SER A 505 17.68 20.05 -19.97
CA SER A 505 17.05 19.31 -21.05
C SER A 505 17.42 19.94 -22.39
N VAL A 506 17.44 19.12 -23.44
CA VAL A 506 17.61 19.58 -24.81
C VAL A 506 16.42 19.12 -25.63
N ASN A 507 15.89 20.02 -26.46
CA ASN A 507 14.80 19.71 -27.36
C ASN A 507 15.06 20.39 -28.71
N PRO A 508 15.18 19.63 -29.81
CA PRO A 508 15.17 18.15 -29.90
C PRO A 508 16.39 17.47 -29.26
N ASP A 509 16.25 16.23 -28.81
CA ASP A 509 17.31 15.41 -28.18
C ASP A 509 18.22 14.69 -29.21
N SER A 510 17.88 14.81 -30.49
CA SER A 510 18.67 14.34 -31.62
C SER A 510 18.71 15.37 -32.76
N VAL A 511 19.89 15.61 -33.33
CA VAL A 511 20.09 16.62 -34.38
C VAL A 511 21.13 16.16 -35.41
N ALA A 512 21.05 16.70 -36.62
CA ALA A 512 22.07 16.48 -37.65
C ALA A 512 23.23 17.50 -37.50
N PRO A 513 24.44 17.19 -38.00
CA PRO A 513 25.53 18.16 -38.06
C PRO A 513 25.08 19.46 -38.76
N GLY A 514 25.33 20.61 -38.12
CA GLY A 514 24.93 21.94 -38.62
C GLY A 514 23.57 22.43 -38.13
N GLN A 515 22.77 21.57 -37.48
CA GLN A 515 21.50 21.93 -36.84
C GLN A 515 21.70 22.37 -35.39
N SER A 516 20.65 22.91 -34.77
CA SER A 516 20.68 23.36 -33.38
C SER A 516 19.64 22.64 -32.53
N THR A 517 19.91 22.48 -31.26
CA THR A 517 18.93 22.11 -30.23
C THR A 517 18.71 23.27 -29.28
N VAL A 518 17.60 23.31 -28.55
CA VAL A 518 17.37 24.29 -27.48
C VAL A 518 17.69 23.64 -26.15
N ALA A 519 18.71 24.16 -25.46
CA ALA A 519 19.01 23.77 -24.09
C ALA A 519 18.18 24.62 -23.11
N THR A 520 17.39 23.95 -22.27
CA THR A 520 16.57 24.58 -21.23
C THR A 520 17.05 24.09 -19.88
N GLY A 521 17.52 25.02 -19.04
CA GLY A 521 18.00 24.75 -17.70
C GLY A 521 17.03 25.26 -16.64
N GLU A 522 16.81 24.48 -15.60
CA GLU A 522 16.00 24.85 -14.42
C GLU A 522 16.81 24.56 -13.15
N GLY A 523 16.46 25.20 -12.03
CA GLY A 523 17.12 24.94 -10.74
C GLY A 523 18.53 25.53 -10.61
N TYR A 524 18.97 26.40 -11.52
CA TYR A 524 20.24 27.13 -11.41
C TYR A 524 20.13 28.29 -10.41
N THR A 525 21.24 28.95 -10.06
CA THR A 525 21.21 30.09 -9.13
C THR A 525 20.34 31.22 -9.71
N PRO A 526 19.29 31.71 -9.03
CA PRO A 526 18.45 32.79 -9.54
C PRO A 526 19.19 34.12 -9.74
N ASP A 527 18.79 34.92 -10.74
CA ASP A 527 19.36 36.24 -11.07
C ASP A 527 20.91 36.24 -11.21
N SER A 528 21.47 35.17 -11.78
CA SER A 528 22.90 34.86 -11.90
C SER A 528 23.29 34.59 -13.36
N THR A 529 24.44 33.97 -13.60
CA THR A 529 24.88 33.47 -14.91
C THR A 529 25.19 31.97 -14.87
N ALA A 530 24.97 31.31 -16.00
CA ALA A 530 25.39 29.94 -16.27
C ALA A 530 26.11 29.87 -17.63
N THR A 531 26.92 28.84 -17.83
CA THR A 531 27.66 28.59 -19.06
C THR A 531 27.25 27.25 -19.67
N VAL A 532 26.74 27.27 -20.91
CA VAL A 532 26.36 26.06 -21.67
C VAL A 532 27.47 25.69 -22.66
N GLN A 533 27.87 24.42 -22.69
CA GLN A 533 28.94 23.89 -23.53
C GLN A 533 28.54 22.54 -24.12
N LEU A 534 28.71 22.38 -25.44
CA LEU A 534 28.60 21.08 -26.10
C LEU A 534 29.92 20.29 -25.95
N VAL A 535 29.83 18.99 -25.68
CA VAL A 535 30.96 18.08 -25.45
C VAL A 535 30.83 16.86 -26.36
N ASP A 536 31.93 16.46 -27.02
CA ASP A 536 31.99 15.27 -27.89
C ASP A 536 32.03 13.95 -27.10
N PRO A 537 31.83 12.78 -27.75
CA PRO A 537 31.88 11.48 -27.08
C PRO A 537 33.23 11.17 -26.39
N GLU A 538 34.32 11.82 -26.81
CA GLU A 538 35.65 11.72 -26.20
C GLU A 538 35.86 12.67 -25.00
N GLY A 539 34.86 13.48 -24.65
CA GLY A 539 34.88 14.42 -23.53
C GLY A 539 35.56 15.76 -23.84
N ASN A 540 35.80 16.11 -25.10
CA ASN A 540 36.35 17.41 -25.49
C ASN A 540 35.24 18.43 -25.79
N PRO A 541 35.42 19.71 -25.43
CA PRO A 541 34.45 20.75 -25.76
C PRO A 541 34.43 21.01 -27.27
N VAL A 542 33.21 21.08 -27.82
CA VAL A 542 32.91 21.35 -29.22
C VAL A 542 32.24 22.71 -29.34
N GLY A 543 32.84 23.62 -30.13
CA GLY A 543 32.38 25.00 -30.24
C GLY A 543 32.81 25.89 -29.05
N ASP A 544 32.42 27.17 -29.10
CA ASP A 544 32.68 28.13 -28.03
C ASP A 544 31.63 28.02 -26.91
N PRO A 545 31.99 28.23 -25.63
CA PRO A 545 31.03 28.23 -24.51
C PRO A 545 30.02 29.38 -24.64
N ILE A 546 28.76 29.10 -24.30
CA ILE A 546 27.62 30.01 -24.45
C ILE A 546 27.20 30.50 -23.05
N PRO A 547 27.53 31.76 -22.66
CA PRO A 547 27.07 32.32 -21.40
C PRO A 547 25.59 32.73 -21.49
N VAL A 548 24.82 32.42 -20.45
CA VAL A 548 23.40 32.75 -20.30
C VAL A 548 23.15 33.42 -18.94
N GLU A 549 22.15 34.30 -18.87
CA GLU A 549 21.66 34.84 -17.60
C GLU A 549 20.48 33.98 -17.13
N THR A 550 20.45 33.65 -15.84
CA THR A 550 19.33 32.94 -15.22
C THR A 550 18.28 33.93 -14.73
N ASP A 551 17.01 33.55 -14.81
CA ASP A 551 15.90 34.38 -14.32
C ASP A 551 15.73 34.28 -12.79
N SER A 552 14.69 34.93 -12.25
CA SER A 552 14.41 34.97 -10.81
C SER A 552 14.00 33.63 -10.20
N GLU A 553 13.77 32.61 -11.03
CA GLU A 553 13.44 31.24 -10.62
C GLU A 553 14.60 30.27 -10.91
N GLY A 554 15.74 30.77 -11.44
CA GLY A 554 16.88 29.93 -11.79
C GLY A 554 16.76 29.23 -13.15
N GLY A 555 15.85 29.71 -13.99
CA GLY A 555 15.63 29.19 -15.34
C GLY A 555 16.47 29.89 -16.41
N PHE A 556 16.80 29.18 -17.49
CA PHE A 556 17.29 29.76 -18.74
C PHE A 556 16.90 28.91 -19.95
N SER A 557 16.92 29.51 -21.15
CA SER A 557 16.76 28.80 -22.41
C SER A 557 17.67 29.40 -23.48
N THR A 558 18.47 28.56 -24.16
CA THR A 558 19.42 29.01 -25.20
C THR A 558 19.58 28.00 -26.33
N PRO A 559 19.71 28.44 -27.60
CA PRO A 559 20.07 27.55 -28.69
C PRO A 559 21.52 27.08 -28.59
N VAL A 560 21.77 25.81 -28.89
CA VAL A 560 23.07 25.15 -28.97
C VAL A 560 23.23 24.57 -30.37
N THR A 561 24.14 25.11 -31.17
CA THR A 561 24.38 24.68 -32.56
C THR A 561 25.48 23.62 -32.64
N VAL A 562 25.17 22.49 -33.27
CA VAL A 562 26.16 21.45 -33.59
C VAL A 562 26.93 21.85 -34.85
N PRO A 563 28.28 21.83 -34.86
CA PRO A 563 29.06 22.13 -36.06
C PRO A 563 28.71 21.25 -37.26
N ALA A 564 28.76 21.81 -38.47
CA ALA A 564 28.42 21.09 -39.70
C ALA A 564 29.41 19.95 -40.06
N ASP A 565 30.59 19.94 -39.45
CA ASP A 565 31.62 18.91 -39.57
C ASP A 565 31.73 18.00 -38.34
N ALA A 566 30.76 18.08 -37.41
CA ALA A 566 30.67 17.18 -36.26
C ALA A 566 30.57 15.72 -36.72
N GLU A 567 31.34 14.83 -36.09
CA GLU A 567 31.22 13.38 -36.31
C GLU A 567 29.91 12.88 -35.68
N LEU A 568 29.33 11.81 -36.25
CA LEU A 568 28.12 11.20 -35.70
C LEU A 568 28.43 10.48 -34.39
N GLY A 569 27.55 10.59 -33.39
CA GLY A 569 27.74 9.97 -32.09
C GLY A 569 26.91 10.62 -30.97
N ASP A 570 27.11 10.15 -29.75
CA ASP A 570 26.42 10.64 -28.55
C ASP A 570 27.19 11.82 -27.93
N TYR A 571 26.66 13.03 -28.08
CA TYR A 571 27.21 14.25 -27.50
C TYR A 571 26.53 14.53 -26.16
N THR A 572 27.12 15.42 -25.39
CA THR A 572 26.55 15.89 -24.11
C THR A 572 26.54 17.41 -24.09
N VAL A 573 25.39 18.00 -23.80
CA VAL A 573 25.30 19.43 -23.48
C VAL A 573 25.45 19.58 -21.98
N VAL A 574 26.42 20.38 -21.55
CA VAL A 574 26.73 20.64 -20.14
C VAL A 574 26.39 22.09 -19.83
N GLY A 575 25.52 22.31 -18.85
CA GLY A 575 25.17 23.63 -18.34
C GLY A 575 25.73 23.80 -16.93
N THR A 576 26.73 24.67 -16.77
CA THR A 576 27.42 24.92 -15.50
C THR A 576 26.96 26.24 -14.89
N ASP A 577 26.55 26.26 -13.63
CA ASP A 577 26.26 27.49 -12.89
C ASP A 577 27.56 28.23 -12.57
N ASP A 578 27.65 29.52 -12.92
CA ASP A 578 28.89 30.27 -12.73
C ASP A 578 29.10 30.71 -11.26
N THR A 579 28.07 30.65 -10.42
CA THR A 579 28.12 31.04 -8.99
C THR A 579 28.55 29.89 -8.10
N THR A 580 27.99 28.69 -8.28
CA THR A 580 28.28 27.49 -7.47
C THR A 580 29.32 26.58 -8.12
N GLY A 581 29.38 26.57 -9.46
CA GLY A 581 30.22 25.65 -10.24
C GLY A 581 29.60 24.27 -10.45
N GLU A 582 28.37 24.04 -9.97
CA GLU A 582 27.60 22.81 -10.22
C GLU A 582 27.18 22.74 -11.70
N ALA A 583 27.08 21.54 -12.24
CA ALA A 583 26.77 21.32 -13.66
C ALA A 583 25.67 20.27 -13.84
N ALA A 584 24.78 20.53 -14.78
CA ALA A 584 23.80 19.57 -15.26
C ALA A 584 24.12 19.16 -16.69
N GLU A 585 23.81 17.92 -17.04
CA GLU A 585 24.12 17.33 -18.34
C GLU A 585 22.85 16.85 -19.02
N ALA A 586 22.74 17.11 -20.33
CA ALA A 586 21.67 16.62 -21.17
C ALA A 586 22.28 15.84 -22.36
N PRO A 587 21.86 14.59 -22.61
CA PRO A 587 22.34 13.84 -23.76
C PRO A 587 21.81 14.46 -25.06
N LEU A 588 22.66 14.53 -26.08
CA LEU A 588 22.29 14.99 -27.44
C LEU A 588 22.85 14.01 -28.47
N ALA A 589 21.99 13.29 -29.18
CA ALA A 589 22.44 12.40 -30.23
C ALA A 589 22.71 13.17 -31.54
N VAL A 590 23.95 13.15 -32.02
CA VAL A 590 24.29 13.66 -33.36
C VAL A 590 24.22 12.51 -34.35
N VAL A 591 23.13 12.48 -35.11
CA VAL A 591 22.81 11.38 -36.03
C VAL A 591 22.83 11.87 -37.48
N ALA A 592 22.82 10.94 -38.43
CA ALA A 592 22.60 11.32 -39.83
C ALA A 592 21.19 11.92 -39.95
N GLY A 593 20.99 12.91 -40.83
CA GLY A 593 19.66 13.51 -41.04
C GLY A 593 18.59 12.47 -41.36
N SER A 594 18.98 11.38 -42.06
CA SER A 594 18.13 10.22 -42.36
C SER A 594 17.61 9.47 -41.14
N ASP A 595 18.31 9.54 -40.01
CA ASP A 595 18.01 8.75 -38.80
C ASP A 595 17.15 9.53 -37.79
N ILE A 596 16.99 10.85 -37.98
CA ILE A 596 16.12 11.72 -37.17
C ILE A 596 14.64 11.37 -37.43
N CYS A 597 14.33 11.05 -38.68
CA CYS A 597 12.98 10.77 -39.14
C CYS A 597 12.83 9.26 -39.38
N ALA A 598 12.61 8.49 -38.31
CA ALA A 598 12.43 7.03 -38.37
C ALA A 598 11.01 6.62 -38.85
N MET A 599 10.49 7.26 -39.89
CA MET A 599 9.22 6.91 -40.52
C MET A 599 9.43 6.75 -42.02
N ASP A 600 8.74 5.79 -42.63
CA ASP A 600 8.77 5.62 -44.09
C ASP A 600 8.27 6.93 -44.73
N PRO A 601 8.99 7.51 -45.70
CA PRO A 601 8.60 8.76 -46.31
C PRO A 601 7.27 8.58 -47.03
N THR A 602 6.37 9.55 -46.87
CA THR A 602 5.08 9.59 -47.54
C THR A 602 4.92 10.90 -48.27
N LEU A 603 4.25 10.85 -49.41
CA LEU A 603 3.98 12.01 -50.23
C LEU A 603 2.47 12.04 -50.52
N THR A 604 1.89 13.23 -50.38
CA THR A 604 0.49 13.49 -50.73
C THR A 604 0.41 14.71 -51.63
N VAL A 605 -0.53 14.68 -52.57
CA VAL A 605 -0.72 15.76 -53.54
C VAL A 605 -2.19 16.14 -53.53
N GLU A 606 -2.46 17.42 -53.25
CA GLU A 606 -3.80 17.95 -53.13
C GLU A 606 -3.97 19.22 -54.00
N PRO A 607 -4.94 19.24 -54.92
CA PRO A 607 -5.80 18.12 -55.33
C PRO A 607 -5.02 17.01 -56.05
N SER A 608 -5.47 15.76 -55.94
CA SER A 608 -4.86 14.59 -56.59
C SER A 608 -5.16 14.48 -58.09
N ALA A 609 -5.88 15.46 -58.64
CA ALA A 609 -6.11 15.64 -60.07
C ALA A 609 -6.14 17.13 -60.42
N GLY A 610 -5.63 17.50 -61.59
CA GLY A 610 -5.59 18.89 -62.04
C GLY A 610 -5.46 19.02 -63.56
N TYR A 611 -5.80 20.17 -64.12
CA TYR A 611 -5.59 20.48 -65.52
C TYR A 611 -4.17 21.04 -65.78
N PRO A 612 -3.64 20.94 -67.01
CA PRO A 612 -2.40 21.62 -67.38
C PRO A 612 -2.45 23.12 -67.06
N GLY A 613 -1.47 23.60 -66.28
CA GLY A 613 -1.41 24.98 -65.78
C GLY A 613 -1.92 25.17 -64.35
N ASP A 614 -2.59 24.17 -63.75
CA ASP A 614 -3.04 24.23 -62.36
C ASP A 614 -1.87 24.04 -61.38
N THR A 615 -2.04 24.55 -60.16
CA THR A 615 -1.09 24.38 -59.06
C THR A 615 -1.68 23.40 -58.05
N VAL A 616 -0.91 22.39 -57.67
CA VAL A 616 -1.23 21.42 -56.64
C VAL A 616 -0.27 21.57 -55.46
N SER A 617 -0.77 21.38 -54.25
CA SER A 617 0.03 21.36 -53.02
C SER A 617 0.63 19.97 -52.85
N VAL A 618 1.95 19.90 -52.73
CA VAL A 618 2.68 18.67 -52.43
C VAL A 618 3.12 18.72 -50.98
N VAL A 619 2.62 17.78 -50.20
CA VAL A 619 2.97 17.63 -48.78
C VAL A 619 3.78 16.35 -48.61
N GLY A 620 5.04 16.50 -48.22
CA GLY A 620 5.91 15.40 -47.85
C GLY A 620 6.00 15.25 -46.34
N GLN A 621 5.93 14.03 -45.84
CA GLN A 621 6.17 13.68 -44.43
C GLN A 621 7.15 12.53 -44.34
N GLY A 622 7.92 12.47 -43.26
CA GLY A 622 8.91 11.42 -43.05
C GLY A 622 10.19 11.57 -43.84
N PHE A 623 10.42 12.75 -44.42
CA PHE A 623 11.67 13.05 -45.11
C PHE A 623 12.73 13.51 -44.11
N PRO A 624 14.01 13.18 -44.34
CA PRO A 624 15.11 13.57 -43.45
C PRO A 624 15.17 15.08 -43.20
N ALA A 625 15.02 15.49 -41.95
CA ALA A 625 15.05 16.91 -41.56
C ALA A 625 16.38 17.56 -41.96
N GLY A 626 16.31 18.74 -42.58
CA GLY A 626 17.49 19.50 -43.00
C GLY A 626 18.23 18.96 -44.24
N VAL A 627 17.81 17.84 -44.84
CA VAL A 627 18.37 17.32 -46.10
C VAL A 627 17.54 17.85 -47.27
N PRO A 628 18.14 18.49 -48.28
CA PRO A 628 17.40 18.92 -49.47
C PRO A 628 16.72 17.73 -50.17
N VAL A 629 15.43 17.85 -50.47
CA VAL A 629 14.61 16.89 -51.21
C VAL A 629 14.24 17.50 -52.56
N THR A 630 14.43 16.74 -53.63
CA THR A 630 14.04 17.15 -54.99
C THR A 630 12.69 16.55 -55.35
N VAL A 631 11.68 17.40 -55.57
CA VAL A 631 10.33 17.04 -56.02
C VAL A 631 10.23 17.21 -57.53
N GLN A 632 9.79 16.16 -58.24
CA GLN A 632 9.71 16.12 -59.70
C GLN A 632 8.44 15.40 -60.17
N LEU A 633 7.67 16.05 -61.05
CA LEU A 633 6.56 15.42 -61.76
C LEU A 633 7.10 14.52 -62.89
N ARG A 634 6.50 13.35 -63.09
CA ARG A 634 6.84 12.40 -64.15
C ARG A 634 5.62 11.85 -64.87
N ASP A 635 5.79 11.55 -66.16
CA ASP A 635 4.79 10.88 -66.97
C ASP A 635 4.67 9.37 -66.63
N ALA A 636 3.68 8.70 -67.20
CA ALA A 636 3.45 7.25 -67.01
C ALA A 636 4.64 6.37 -67.46
N GLU A 637 5.58 6.89 -68.26
CA GLU A 637 6.80 6.23 -68.67
C GLU A 637 8.03 6.57 -67.78
N GLY A 638 7.85 7.41 -66.76
CA GLY A 638 8.86 7.84 -65.80
C GLY A 638 9.77 8.98 -66.29
N ASN A 639 9.47 9.63 -67.41
CA ASN A 639 10.24 10.79 -67.87
C ASN A 639 9.83 12.04 -67.07
N PRO A 640 10.79 12.92 -66.71
CA PRO A 640 10.48 14.16 -65.99
C PRO A 640 9.66 15.12 -66.87
N VAL A 641 8.58 15.65 -66.28
CA VAL A 641 7.67 16.63 -66.87
C VAL A 641 7.82 17.93 -66.06
N GLY A 642 8.28 19.00 -66.69
CA GLY A 642 8.56 20.28 -66.02
C GLY A 642 9.90 20.35 -65.27
N ASP A 643 10.16 21.48 -64.61
CA ASP A 643 11.38 21.72 -63.84
C ASP A 643 11.28 21.15 -62.40
N PRO A 644 12.35 20.57 -61.83
CA PRO A 644 12.36 20.07 -60.45
C PRO A 644 12.33 21.21 -59.43
N ILE A 645 11.72 20.93 -58.28
CA ILE A 645 11.65 21.85 -57.13
C ILE A 645 12.48 21.26 -55.99
N THR A 646 13.40 22.04 -55.42
CA THR A 646 14.15 21.61 -54.23
C THR A 646 13.54 22.26 -52.98
N VAL A 647 13.24 21.43 -51.99
CA VAL A 647 12.71 21.82 -50.68
C VAL A 647 13.60 21.27 -49.58
N THR A 648 13.54 21.84 -48.38
CA THR A 648 14.25 21.30 -47.22
C THR A 648 13.20 20.98 -46.16
N PRO A 649 13.03 19.69 -45.80
CA PRO A 649 12.13 19.30 -44.71
C PRO A 649 12.53 20.00 -43.42
N ASP A 650 11.52 20.46 -42.69
CA ASP A 650 11.68 21.11 -41.40
C ASP A 650 11.96 20.11 -40.28
N GLU A 651 12.05 20.61 -39.05
CA GLU A 651 12.31 19.81 -37.84
C GLU A 651 11.18 18.81 -37.53
N ALA A 652 9.99 18.97 -38.13
CA ALA A 652 8.88 18.02 -38.03
C ALA A 652 8.94 16.93 -39.12
N CYS A 653 10.06 16.79 -39.83
CA CYS A 653 10.26 15.86 -40.93
C CYS A 653 9.27 16.06 -42.09
N GLY A 654 8.76 17.29 -42.26
CA GLY A 654 7.74 17.63 -43.24
C GLY A 654 8.17 18.76 -44.16
N PHE A 655 7.56 18.83 -45.34
CA PHE A 655 7.60 20.01 -46.18
C PHE A 655 6.27 20.20 -46.90
N ILE A 656 5.97 21.44 -47.27
CA ILE A 656 4.86 21.79 -48.14
C ILE A 656 5.42 22.63 -49.27
N THR A 657 5.09 22.28 -50.51
CA THR A 657 5.50 23.04 -51.69
C THR A 657 4.45 23.00 -52.79
N ASP A 658 4.33 24.10 -53.51
CA ASP A 658 3.43 24.21 -54.64
C ASP A 658 4.10 23.66 -55.90
N LEU A 659 3.47 22.68 -56.54
CA LEU A 659 3.88 22.13 -57.83
C LEU A 659 2.90 22.60 -58.91
N THR A 660 3.39 23.31 -59.93
CA THR A 660 2.57 23.71 -61.07
C THR A 660 2.67 22.67 -62.19
N ILE A 661 1.53 22.15 -62.63
CA ILE A 661 1.45 21.21 -63.75
C ILE A 661 1.81 21.98 -65.04
N PRO A 662 2.85 21.57 -65.80
CA PRO A 662 3.22 22.26 -67.04
C PRO A 662 2.06 22.33 -68.05
N GLU A 663 1.94 23.45 -68.76
CA GLU A 663 0.84 23.67 -69.74
C GLU A 663 0.84 22.64 -70.89
N ASP A 664 1.96 21.97 -71.13
CA ASP A 664 2.14 20.94 -72.15
C ASP A 664 2.14 19.50 -71.61
N ALA A 665 1.79 19.30 -70.33
CA ALA A 665 1.59 17.97 -69.76
C ALA A 665 0.49 17.20 -70.52
N GLU A 666 0.79 15.97 -70.93
CA GLU A 666 -0.20 15.12 -71.61
C GLU A 666 -1.26 14.64 -70.61
N PRO A 667 -2.54 14.49 -70.98
CA PRO A 667 -3.53 13.95 -70.07
C PRO A 667 -3.30 12.48 -69.71
N GLY A 668 -3.51 12.12 -68.45
CA GLY A 668 -3.40 10.77 -67.91
C GLY A 668 -2.70 10.70 -66.55
N ASP A 669 -2.43 9.48 -66.10
CA ASP A 669 -1.77 9.21 -64.82
C ASP A 669 -0.32 9.73 -64.83
N HIS A 670 0.01 10.59 -63.88
CA HIS A 670 1.36 11.06 -63.59
C HIS A 670 1.75 10.67 -62.15
N THR A 671 3.04 10.71 -61.87
CA THR A 671 3.57 10.52 -60.51
C THR A 671 4.40 11.74 -60.10
N VAL A 672 4.18 12.21 -58.89
CA VAL A 672 5.07 13.16 -58.24
C VAL A 672 6.04 12.35 -57.41
N GLU A 673 7.34 12.46 -57.70
CA GLU A 673 8.41 11.80 -56.93
C GLU A 673 9.14 12.84 -56.07
N ALA A 674 9.50 12.47 -54.85
CA ALA A 674 10.33 13.26 -53.95
C ALA A 674 11.54 12.43 -53.50
N GLU A 675 12.75 12.87 -53.88
CA GLU A 675 14.01 12.14 -53.67
C GLU A 675 15.00 12.98 -52.84
N PRO A 676 15.45 12.50 -51.66
CA PRO A 676 16.46 13.16 -50.84
C PRO A 676 17.87 13.18 -51.48
N GLU A 677 18.61 14.27 -51.33
CA GLU A 677 19.97 14.39 -51.89
C GLU A 677 21.03 13.54 -51.17
N ASP A 678 20.78 13.10 -49.94
CA ASP A 678 21.68 12.21 -49.19
C ASP A 678 21.57 10.73 -49.60
N GLY A 679 20.61 10.39 -50.47
CA GLY A 679 20.37 9.04 -51.00
C GLY A 679 19.56 8.14 -50.09
N SER A 680 18.87 8.69 -49.09
CA SER A 680 17.83 8.00 -48.30
C SER A 680 16.57 7.69 -49.14
N GLU A 681 15.66 6.87 -48.59
CA GLU A 681 14.46 6.46 -49.32
C GLU A 681 13.57 7.67 -49.67
N GLY A 682 13.03 7.68 -50.89
CA GLY A 682 12.10 8.71 -51.38
C GLY A 682 10.65 8.22 -51.34
N ALA A 683 9.71 9.09 -51.68
CA ALA A 683 8.29 8.74 -51.79
C ALA A 683 7.66 9.25 -53.08
N GLU A 684 6.58 8.59 -53.50
CA GLU A 684 5.84 8.93 -54.71
C GLU A 684 4.36 9.09 -54.41
N ALA A 685 3.70 10.00 -55.12
CA ALA A 685 2.25 10.21 -55.04
C ALA A 685 1.64 10.25 -56.44
N PRO A 686 0.48 9.61 -56.66
CA PRO A 686 -0.22 9.71 -57.94
C PRO A 686 -0.82 11.11 -58.12
N LEU A 687 -0.79 11.61 -59.36
CA LEU A 687 -1.46 12.83 -59.79
C LEU A 687 -2.09 12.58 -61.16
N GLU A 688 -3.41 12.70 -61.27
CA GLU A 688 -4.10 12.58 -62.56
C GLU A 688 -4.09 13.94 -63.27
N VAL A 689 -3.44 14.02 -64.43
CA VAL A 689 -3.55 15.19 -65.30
C VAL A 689 -4.81 15.02 -66.16
N LEU A 690 -5.85 15.79 -65.82
CA LEU A 690 -7.15 15.69 -66.46
C LEU A 690 -7.11 16.21 -67.89
N ASP A 691 -7.78 15.52 -68.80
CA ASP A 691 -7.98 16.04 -70.16
C ASP A 691 -8.99 17.20 -70.10
N PRO A 692 -8.61 18.44 -70.45
CA PRO A 692 -9.55 19.56 -70.53
C PRO A 692 -10.68 19.33 -71.55
N ASN A 693 -10.65 18.23 -72.31
CA ASN A 693 -11.65 17.85 -73.30
C ASN A 693 -12.53 16.64 -72.93
N THR A 694 -12.38 15.99 -71.76
CA THR A 694 -13.17 14.79 -71.37
C THR A 694 -14.26 15.02 -70.32
N ASN A 695 -14.27 16.15 -69.60
CA ASN A 695 -15.46 16.60 -68.87
C ASN A 695 -16.49 17.16 -69.87
N ASN A 696 -17.30 16.26 -70.41
CA ASN A 696 -18.48 16.64 -71.16
C ASN A 696 -19.53 17.14 -70.12
N PRO A 697 -19.97 18.41 -70.17
CA PRO A 697 -20.95 18.96 -69.23
C PRO A 697 -22.27 18.21 -69.44
N GLY A 698 -22.64 17.37 -68.47
CA GLY A 698 -23.56 16.27 -68.74
C GLY A 698 -24.53 15.95 -67.61
N GLU A 699 -24.07 15.28 -66.56
CA GLU A 699 -24.98 14.78 -65.51
C GLU A 699 -24.40 15.09 -64.12
N CYS A 700 -24.73 16.28 -63.61
CA CYS A 700 -24.52 16.65 -62.22
C CYS A 700 -25.53 15.89 -61.33
N THR A 701 -25.24 14.64 -60.97
CA THR A 701 -26.23 13.73 -60.36
C THR A 701 -25.81 13.12 -59.01
N ASP A 702 -24.67 13.50 -58.45
CA ASP A 702 -24.16 12.92 -57.19
C ASP A 702 -23.60 14.02 -56.26
N PRO A 703 -24.49 14.75 -55.56
CA PRO A 703 -24.10 15.90 -54.76
C PRO A 703 -23.31 15.49 -53.52
N THR A 704 -22.15 16.10 -53.30
CA THR A 704 -21.31 15.90 -52.10
C THR A 704 -20.80 17.24 -51.58
N ILE A 705 -20.62 17.39 -50.26
CA ILE A 705 -20.03 18.60 -49.66
C ILE A 705 -18.94 18.27 -48.64
N THR A 706 -17.96 19.17 -48.54
CA THR A 706 -16.92 19.21 -47.51
C THR A 706 -16.93 20.57 -46.82
N ALA A 707 -16.46 20.61 -45.56
CA ALA A 707 -16.42 21.81 -44.73
C ALA A 707 -15.08 21.92 -44.01
N GLU A 708 -14.36 23.03 -44.20
CA GLU A 708 -13.04 23.25 -43.63
C GLU A 708 -12.93 24.67 -43.01
N PRO A 709 -12.49 24.82 -41.75
CA PRO A 709 -12.06 23.76 -40.83
C PRO A 709 -13.25 22.94 -40.27
N THR A 710 -13.01 21.68 -39.89
CA THR A 710 -14.03 20.79 -39.28
C THR A 710 -14.26 21.06 -37.79
N VAL A 711 -13.37 21.81 -37.15
CA VAL A 711 -13.46 22.27 -35.76
C VAL A 711 -13.30 23.79 -35.74
N VAL A 712 -14.29 24.49 -35.21
CA VAL A 712 -14.39 25.95 -35.25
C VAL A 712 -14.94 26.52 -33.96
N GLN A 713 -14.67 27.79 -33.69
CA GLN A 713 -15.30 28.51 -32.57
C GLN A 713 -16.57 29.23 -33.02
N ALA A 714 -17.46 29.52 -32.07
CA ALA A 714 -18.60 30.39 -32.35
C ALA A 714 -18.11 31.78 -32.80
N GLY A 715 -18.44 32.18 -34.02
CA GLY A 715 -17.95 33.39 -34.68
C GLY A 715 -17.01 33.13 -35.87
N ASP A 716 -16.47 31.91 -36.00
CA ASP A 716 -15.53 31.56 -37.06
C ASP A 716 -16.25 31.30 -38.41
N GLU A 717 -15.47 31.44 -39.48
CA GLU A 717 -15.91 31.18 -40.86
C GLU A 717 -15.44 29.78 -41.31
N VAL A 718 -16.38 29.00 -41.85
CA VAL A 718 -16.14 27.67 -42.41
C VAL A 718 -16.30 27.75 -43.92
N GLN A 719 -15.31 27.29 -44.67
CA GLN A 719 -15.41 27.15 -46.12
C GLN A 719 -16.15 25.85 -46.47
N VAL A 720 -17.25 25.97 -47.20
CA VAL A 720 -18.04 24.83 -47.68
C VAL A 720 -17.83 24.66 -49.18
N THR A 721 -17.34 23.50 -49.59
CA THR A 721 -17.13 23.14 -50.99
C THR A 721 -18.06 22.01 -51.38
N GLY A 722 -18.81 22.18 -52.48
CA GLY A 722 -19.73 21.19 -52.99
C GLY A 722 -19.42 20.77 -54.42
N THR A 723 -19.60 19.50 -54.74
CA THR A 723 -19.45 18.94 -56.10
C THR A 723 -20.65 18.08 -56.49
N GLY A 724 -20.85 17.85 -57.79
CA GLY A 724 -21.93 17.00 -58.30
C GLY A 724 -23.34 17.60 -58.21
N PHE A 725 -23.46 18.89 -57.87
CA PHE A 725 -24.73 19.62 -57.81
C PHE A 725 -25.18 20.11 -59.19
N PRO A 726 -26.50 20.22 -59.47
CA PRO A 726 -27.00 20.71 -60.75
C PRO A 726 -26.43 22.07 -61.17
N ALA A 727 -25.72 22.10 -62.29
CA ALA A 727 -25.08 23.31 -62.81
C ALA A 727 -26.08 24.47 -63.00
N GLY A 728 -25.70 25.64 -62.53
CA GLY A 728 -26.50 26.87 -62.63
C GLY A 728 -27.68 26.98 -61.66
N VAL A 729 -27.91 25.99 -60.79
CA VAL A 729 -28.91 26.04 -59.70
C VAL A 729 -28.33 26.77 -58.49
N ASN A 730 -29.18 27.41 -57.70
CA ASN A 730 -28.77 27.96 -56.41
C ASN A 730 -28.86 26.87 -55.34
N VAL A 731 -27.80 26.70 -54.57
CA VAL A 731 -27.74 25.83 -53.39
C VAL A 731 -27.80 26.72 -52.14
N VAL A 732 -28.66 26.34 -51.20
CA VAL A 732 -28.79 26.99 -49.90
C VAL A 732 -28.03 26.17 -48.87
N VAL A 733 -26.95 26.75 -48.34
CA VAL A 733 -26.14 26.19 -47.27
C VAL A 733 -26.64 26.73 -45.93
N GLN A 734 -26.97 25.86 -44.99
CA GLN A 734 -27.55 26.21 -43.68
C GLN A 734 -26.94 25.33 -42.58
N LEU A 735 -26.65 25.92 -41.43
CA LEU A 735 -26.25 25.18 -40.23
C LEU A 735 -27.47 24.71 -39.44
N PHE A 736 -27.40 23.50 -38.90
CA PHE A 736 -28.41 22.90 -38.04
C PHE A 736 -27.79 22.32 -36.77
N ASP A 737 -28.50 22.38 -35.65
CA ASP A 737 -28.16 21.56 -34.49
C ASP A 737 -28.54 20.08 -34.74
N THR A 738 -28.12 19.20 -33.84
CA THR A 738 -28.46 17.76 -33.88
C THR A 738 -29.95 17.47 -33.70
N GLU A 739 -30.73 18.44 -33.21
CA GLU A 739 -32.19 18.38 -33.08
C GLU A 739 -32.93 18.85 -34.36
N GLY A 740 -32.20 19.38 -35.34
CA GLY A 740 -32.71 19.91 -36.61
C GLY A 740 -33.26 21.34 -36.54
N ASN A 741 -32.94 22.11 -35.52
CA ASN A 741 -33.19 23.55 -35.49
C ASN A 741 -32.11 24.30 -36.28
N LYS A 742 -32.50 25.40 -36.92
CA LYS A 742 -31.60 26.20 -37.75
C LYS A 742 -30.71 27.09 -36.88
N ILE A 743 -29.42 27.07 -37.16
CA ILE A 743 -28.40 27.93 -36.55
C ILE A 743 -27.96 28.95 -37.60
N GLY A 744 -28.02 30.24 -37.28
CA GLY A 744 -27.52 31.30 -38.14
C GLY A 744 -28.34 31.57 -39.41
N GLU A 745 -27.85 32.53 -40.20
CA GLU A 745 -28.45 32.90 -41.48
C GLU A 745 -27.92 31.98 -42.60
N PRO A 746 -28.79 31.50 -43.51
CA PRO A 746 -28.36 30.67 -44.63
C PRO A 746 -27.54 31.46 -45.65
N VAL A 747 -26.60 30.78 -46.30
CA VAL A 747 -25.83 31.31 -47.43
C VAL A 747 -26.33 30.68 -48.72
N THR A 748 -26.56 31.50 -49.74
CA THR A 748 -26.99 31.01 -51.06
C THR A 748 -25.87 31.21 -52.07
N VAL A 749 -25.47 30.13 -52.72
CA VAL A 749 -24.41 30.10 -53.73
C VAL A 749 -24.94 29.49 -55.01
N LYS A 750 -24.48 30.00 -56.15
CA LYS A 750 -24.85 29.48 -57.46
C LYS A 750 -23.81 28.47 -57.92
N VAL A 751 -24.25 27.26 -58.25
CA VAL A 751 -23.39 26.21 -58.80
C VAL A 751 -22.85 26.65 -60.16
N ASP A 752 -21.56 26.49 -60.35
CA ASP A 752 -20.87 26.81 -61.59
C ASP A 752 -21.25 25.86 -62.74
N GLU A 753 -20.62 26.05 -63.90
CA GLU A 753 -20.86 25.19 -65.08
C GLU A 753 -20.18 23.81 -64.95
N ASP A 754 -19.33 23.63 -63.94
CA ASP A 754 -18.55 22.42 -63.64
C ASP A 754 -19.20 21.57 -62.52
N CYS A 755 -20.47 21.85 -62.19
CA CYS A 755 -21.26 21.19 -61.14
C CYS A 755 -20.69 21.40 -59.70
N GLY A 756 -19.89 22.44 -59.49
CA GLY A 756 -19.24 22.76 -58.22
C GLY A 756 -19.69 24.10 -57.60
N PHE A 757 -19.39 24.28 -56.32
CA PHE A 757 -19.42 25.59 -55.67
C PHE A 757 -18.48 25.63 -54.47
N THR A 758 -18.03 26.82 -54.09
CA THR A 758 -17.35 27.08 -52.81
C THR A 758 -17.98 28.31 -52.18
N THR A 759 -18.34 28.23 -50.90
CA THR A 759 -18.94 29.36 -50.18
C THR A 759 -18.58 29.35 -48.70
N PRO A 760 -18.22 30.50 -48.11
CA PRO A 760 -18.03 30.59 -46.67
C PRO A 760 -19.37 30.68 -45.92
N ILE A 761 -19.46 30.02 -44.77
CA ILE A 761 -20.57 30.16 -43.82
C ILE A 761 -20.01 30.47 -42.43
N THR A 762 -20.57 31.48 -41.76
CA THR A 762 -20.14 31.88 -40.41
C THR A 762 -20.97 31.17 -39.36
N VAL A 763 -20.31 30.54 -38.39
CA VAL A 763 -20.98 30.03 -37.18
C VAL A 763 -21.36 31.23 -36.32
N PRO A 764 -22.64 31.46 -35.99
CA PRO A 764 -23.05 32.62 -35.20
C PRO A 764 -22.36 32.68 -33.84
N GLU A 765 -22.00 33.89 -33.40
CA GLU A 765 -21.58 34.13 -32.02
C GLU A 765 -22.66 33.66 -31.04
N GLY A 766 -22.25 32.94 -29.99
CA GLY A 766 -23.17 32.36 -28.99
C GLY A 766 -23.87 31.07 -29.42
N THR A 767 -23.39 30.41 -30.49
CA THR A 767 -23.74 29.01 -30.77
C THR A 767 -23.19 28.15 -29.63
N GLU A 768 -24.03 27.29 -29.04
CA GLU A 768 -23.62 26.38 -27.97
C GLU A 768 -22.58 25.37 -28.51
N PRO A 769 -21.60 24.97 -27.67
CA PRO A 769 -20.60 23.97 -28.05
C PRO A 769 -21.22 22.63 -28.43
N GLY A 770 -20.59 21.92 -29.36
CA GLY A 770 -21.02 20.60 -29.79
C GLY A 770 -21.03 20.43 -31.31
N VAL A 771 -21.60 19.31 -31.76
CA VAL A 771 -21.67 18.98 -33.19
C VAL A 771 -22.83 19.71 -33.84
N ILE A 772 -22.58 20.35 -34.99
CA ILE A 772 -23.59 20.95 -35.85
C ILE A 772 -23.46 20.38 -37.27
N ILE A 773 -24.56 20.41 -38.03
CA ILE A 773 -24.63 19.87 -39.38
C ILE A 773 -24.66 21.02 -40.39
N VAL A 774 -23.74 20.99 -41.35
CA VAL A 774 -23.81 21.80 -42.57
C VAL A 774 -24.68 21.06 -43.58
N ASP A 775 -25.77 21.69 -44.01
CA ASP A 775 -26.72 21.14 -44.97
C ASP A 775 -26.77 22.02 -46.22
N ALA A 776 -26.56 21.42 -47.39
CA ALA A 776 -26.56 22.10 -48.69
C ALA A 776 -27.71 21.56 -49.56
N GLU A 777 -28.78 22.35 -49.68
CA GLU A 777 -30.01 21.96 -50.38
C GLU A 777 -30.21 22.79 -51.67
N PRO A 778 -30.37 22.15 -52.84
CA PRO A 778 -30.69 22.83 -54.10
C PRO A 778 -32.11 23.43 -54.15
N GLU A 779 -32.26 24.66 -54.66
CA GLU A 779 -33.58 25.31 -54.76
C GLU A 779 -34.55 24.64 -55.76
N ASP A 780 -34.04 23.84 -56.70
CA ASP A 780 -34.85 23.10 -57.66
C ASP A 780 -35.43 21.80 -57.09
N GLY A 781 -35.03 21.42 -55.87
CA GLY A 781 -35.47 20.24 -55.15
C GLY A 781 -34.81 18.94 -55.59
N SER A 782 -33.65 19.00 -56.25
CA SER A 782 -32.77 17.84 -56.41
C SER A 782 -32.17 17.39 -55.06
N GLU A 783 -31.51 16.25 -55.02
CA GLU A 783 -30.87 15.76 -53.79
C GLU A 783 -29.80 16.76 -53.30
N GLY A 784 -29.72 16.96 -51.99
CA GLY A 784 -28.71 17.76 -51.31
C GLY A 784 -27.67 16.90 -50.61
N ALA A 785 -26.72 17.53 -49.92
CA ALA A 785 -25.67 16.84 -49.17
C ALA A 785 -25.45 17.46 -47.79
N GLN A 786 -24.93 16.68 -46.85
CA GLN A 786 -24.70 17.08 -45.45
C GLN A 786 -23.31 16.67 -44.98
N THR A 787 -22.70 17.49 -44.13
CA THR A 787 -21.43 17.17 -43.45
C THR A 787 -21.40 17.75 -42.03
N PRO A 788 -20.88 17.04 -41.01
CA PRO A 788 -20.81 17.55 -39.64
C PRO A 788 -19.56 18.41 -39.40
N ILE A 789 -19.68 19.41 -38.52
CA ILE A 789 -18.57 20.19 -37.96
C ILE A 789 -18.75 20.36 -36.45
N VAL A 790 -17.68 20.69 -35.73
CA VAL A 790 -17.67 20.84 -34.26
C VAL A 790 -17.48 22.31 -33.87
N VAL A 791 -18.33 22.79 -32.97
CA VAL A 791 -18.21 24.11 -32.33
C VAL A 791 -17.59 23.95 -30.95
N THR A 792 -16.51 24.69 -30.65
CA THR A 792 -15.83 24.71 -29.34
C THR A 792 -15.96 26.07 -28.65
N GLU A 793 -15.83 26.11 -27.30
CA GLU A 793 -15.72 27.38 -26.57
C GLU A 793 -14.30 27.96 -26.64
N ASN A 794 -14.25 29.30 -26.61
CA ASN A 794 -13.03 30.06 -26.50
C ASN A 794 -12.51 30.01 -25.05
N THR A 795 -11.58 29.11 -24.75
CA THR A 795 -10.80 29.16 -23.50
C THR A 795 -9.34 29.50 -23.81
N GLY A 796 -9.05 30.80 -23.78
CA GLY A 796 -7.74 31.23 -23.35
C GLY A 796 -7.51 30.77 -21.90
N GLY A 797 -6.65 29.78 -21.72
CA GLY A 797 -5.98 29.43 -20.46
C GLY A 797 -6.87 29.28 -19.22
N GLY A 798 -7.53 28.12 -19.06
CA GLY A 798 -8.11 27.68 -17.79
C GLY A 798 -7.96 26.16 -17.65
N ASP A 799 -7.55 25.70 -16.46
CA ASP A 799 -7.30 24.30 -16.08
C ASP A 799 -8.16 23.29 -16.86
N GLY A 800 -7.56 22.64 -17.85
CA GLY A 800 -8.21 21.54 -18.55
C GLY A 800 -8.41 20.37 -17.60
N ARG A 801 -9.59 19.74 -17.64
CA ARG A 801 -9.78 18.43 -17.02
C ARG A 801 -8.87 17.43 -17.73
N ASP A 802 -8.30 16.47 -17.00
CA ASP A 802 -7.48 15.40 -17.58
C ASP A 802 -8.40 14.41 -18.31
N LEU A 803 -8.72 14.73 -19.57
CA LEU A 803 -9.56 13.89 -20.41
C LEU A 803 -8.70 12.89 -21.18
N THR A 804 -9.07 11.62 -21.11
CA THR A 804 -8.37 10.55 -21.84
C THR A 804 -9.33 9.80 -22.74
N ALA A 805 -8.86 9.44 -23.93
CA ALA A 805 -9.59 8.62 -24.88
C ALA A 805 -8.73 7.46 -25.36
N ARG A 806 -9.35 6.31 -25.62
CA ARG A 806 -8.66 5.13 -26.14
C ARG A 806 -9.59 4.25 -26.95
N PHE A 807 -9.00 3.55 -27.91
CA PHE A 807 -9.67 2.50 -28.66
C PHE A 807 -9.37 1.13 -28.03
N GLU A 808 -10.35 0.21 -28.06
CA GLU A 808 -10.19 -1.15 -27.50
C GLU A 808 -9.09 -1.94 -28.20
N LYS A 809 -9.09 -1.89 -29.53
CA LYS A 809 -8.05 -2.47 -30.37
C LYS A 809 -7.28 -1.35 -31.06
N PRO A 810 -5.94 -1.36 -31.03
CA PRO A 810 -5.11 -0.41 -31.78
C PRO A 810 -5.15 -0.68 -33.29
N THR A 811 -5.48 -1.91 -33.70
CA THR A 811 -5.64 -2.31 -35.10
C THR A 811 -6.87 -3.21 -35.24
N VAL A 812 -7.69 -2.99 -36.26
CA VAL A 812 -8.95 -3.71 -36.47
C VAL A 812 -9.13 -4.09 -37.93
N THR A 813 -9.61 -5.30 -38.19
CA THR A 813 -9.86 -5.76 -39.56
C THR A 813 -11.21 -5.25 -40.05
N GLN A 814 -11.29 -4.79 -41.31
CA GLN A 814 -12.56 -4.38 -41.92
C GLN A 814 -13.60 -5.52 -41.82
N GLY A 815 -14.75 -5.21 -41.23
CA GLY A 815 -15.82 -6.14 -40.89
C GLY A 815 -15.91 -6.53 -39.40
N GLU A 816 -14.93 -6.16 -38.56
CA GLU A 816 -14.95 -6.41 -37.12
C GLU A 816 -15.56 -5.24 -36.30
N GLU A 817 -15.94 -5.53 -35.05
CA GLU A 817 -16.36 -4.51 -34.08
C GLU A 817 -15.16 -3.84 -33.41
N GLN A 818 -15.32 -2.54 -33.16
CA GLN A 818 -14.41 -1.66 -32.45
C GLN A 818 -15.16 -0.92 -31.35
N THR A 819 -14.52 -0.73 -30.19
CA THR A 819 -15.04 0.11 -29.11
C THR A 819 -14.15 1.32 -28.87
N PHE A 820 -14.77 2.48 -28.71
CA PHE A 820 -14.14 3.76 -28.37
C PHE A 820 -14.53 4.12 -26.93
N TYR A 821 -13.54 4.39 -26.08
CA TYR A 821 -13.71 4.78 -24.68
C TYR A 821 -13.19 6.19 -24.48
N ALA A 822 -13.89 6.97 -23.66
CA ALA A 822 -13.42 8.27 -23.18
C ALA A 822 -13.78 8.46 -21.70
N SER A 823 -12.91 9.13 -20.95
CA SER A 823 -13.04 9.32 -19.51
C SER A 823 -12.52 10.68 -19.06
N GLY A 824 -12.97 11.14 -17.88
CA GLY A 824 -12.66 12.46 -17.32
C GLY A 824 -13.83 13.46 -17.40
N PHE A 825 -15.01 13.02 -17.85
CA PHE A 825 -16.22 13.83 -17.92
C PHE A 825 -16.99 13.86 -16.58
N GLU A 826 -17.87 14.83 -16.39
CA GLU A 826 -18.75 14.90 -15.22
C GLU A 826 -19.88 13.86 -15.34
N PRO A 827 -20.33 13.24 -14.22
CA PRO A 827 -21.43 12.29 -14.25
C PRO A 827 -22.71 12.87 -14.86
N GLY A 828 -23.24 12.19 -15.89
CA GLY A 828 -24.41 12.63 -16.65
C GLY A 828 -24.14 13.66 -17.76
N GLU A 829 -22.88 14.03 -18.00
CA GLU A 829 -22.47 14.90 -19.11
C GLU A 829 -22.64 14.19 -20.46
N GLU A 830 -23.25 14.85 -21.44
CA GLU A 830 -23.42 14.28 -22.78
C GLU A 830 -22.14 14.44 -23.61
N VAL A 831 -21.65 13.33 -24.16
CA VAL A 831 -20.45 13.29 -24.98
C VAL A 831 -20.78 12.66 -26.33
N VAL A 832 -20.17 13.18 -27.40
CA VAL A 832 -20.31 12.67 -28.76
C VAL A 832 -18.96 12.20 -29.27
N GLY A 833 -18.89 10.94 -29.75
CA GLY A 833 -17.73 10.42 -30.45
C GLY A 833 -17.77 10.75 -31.95
N LEU A 834 -16.69 11.26 -32.51
CA LEU A 834 -16.52 11.54 -33.93
C LEU A 834 -15.40 10.68 -34.50
N ILE A 835 -15.62 10.00 -35.64
CA ILE A 835 -14.57 9.25 -36.33
C ILE A 835 -14.22 9.99 -37.63
N ASN A 836 -12.99 10.49 -37.74
CA ASN A 836 -12.50 11.23 -38.90
C ASN A 836 -11.85 10.26 -39.88
N SER A 837 -12.56 10.00 -40.98
CA SER A 837 -12.05 9.32 -42.19
C SER A 837 -12.88 9.79 -43.38
N THR A 838 -14.20 9.62 -43.26
CA THR A 838 -15.25 10.47 -43.85
C THR A 838 -16.19 10.79 -42.70
N SER A 839 -16.09 11.98 -42.13
CA SER A 839 -16.57 12.33 -40.78
C SER A 839 -17.97 11.80 -40.48
N PHE A 840 -18.11 10.85 -39.54
CA PHE A 840 -19.41 10.44 -39.02
C PHE A 840 -19.46 10.45 -37.50
N ALA A 841 -20.59 10.90 -36.95
CA ALA A 841 -20.82 10.98 -35.52
C ALA A 841 -21.42 9.68 -34.97
N LEU A 842 -20.91 9.25 -33.82
CA LEU A 842 -21.47 8.21 -32.97
C LEU A 842 -22.61 8.82 -32.13
N GLN A 843 -23.52 7.98 -31.63
CA GLN A 843 -24.65 8.47 -30.83
C GLN A 843 -24.17 9.18 -29.56
N ALA A 844 -24.78 10.32 -29.21
CA ALA A 844 -24.52 10.96 -27.93
C ALA A 844 -24.80 9.99 -26.77
N GLN A 845 -23.89 9.96 -25.79
CA GLN A 845 -24.05 9.17 -24.57
C GLN A 845 -23.73 10.01 -23.35
N ALA A 846 -24.54 9.83 -22.30
CA ALA A 846 -24.28 10.44 -21.01
C ALA A 846 -23.18 9.66 -20.29
N ALA A 847 -22.21 10.36 -19.72
CA ALA A 847 -21.18 9.79 -18.87
C ALA A 847 -21.80 9.12 -17.64
N ASP A 848 -21.23 7.96 -17.26
CA ASP A 848 -21.66 7.21 -16.09
C ASP A 848 -21.28 7.90 -14.77
N GLU A 849 -21.57 7.27 -13.63
CA GLU A 849 -21.27 7.83 -12.29
C GLU A 849 -19.77 8.08 -12.05
N ASP A 850 -18.91 7.45 -12.86
CA ASP A 850 -17.45 7.54 -12.80
C ASP A 850 -16.88 8.43 -13.92
N GLY A 851 -17.74 9.09 -14.72
CA GLY A 851 -17.31 10.01 -15.78
C GLY A 851 -16.84 9.35 -17.08
N ASN A 852 -17.24 8.10 -17.33
CA ASN A 852 -16.84 7.33 -18.51
C ASN A 852 -17.94 7.23 -19.57
N VAL A 853 -17.52 7.13 -20.83
CA VAL A 853 -18.40 6.97 -22.00
C VAL A 853 -17.81 5.93 -22.94
N GLN A 854 -18.67 5.11 -23.57
CA GLN A 854 -18.24 4.07 -24.50
C GLN A 854 -19.14 3.93 -25.74
N TRP A 855 -18.53 3.76 -26.92
CA TRP A 855 -19.27 3.49 -28.16
C TRP A 855 -18.73 2.25 -28.86
N THR A 856 -19.61 1.31 -29.18
CA THR A 856 -19.26 0.15 -30.01
C THR A 856 -19.84 0.35 -31.42
N PHE A 857 -18.99 0.23 -32.43
CA PHE A 857 -19.38 0.32 -33.84
C PHE A 857 -18.67 -0.75 -34.68
N THR A 858 -19.26 -1.11 -35.83
CA THR A 858 -18.64 -2.02 -36.80
C THR A 858 -17.80 -1.23 -37.79
N VAL A 859 -16.56 -1.67 -38.00
CA VAL A 859 -15.66 -1.12 -39.01
C VAL A 859 -16.10 -1.66 -40.36
N ASP A 860 -16.73 -0.84 -41.18
CA ASP A 860 -17.27 -1.24 -42.48
C ASP A 860 -16.55 -0.54 -43.66
N GLU A 861 -17.08 -0.69 -44.86
CA GLU A 861 -16.51 -0.13 -46.09
C GLU A 861 -16.42 1.41 -46.10
N ARG A 862 -16.99 2.11 -45.12
CA ARG A 862 -16.86 3.58 -44.96
C ARG A 862 -15.52 4.00 -44.32
N LEU A 863 -14.83 3.04 -43.70
CA LEU A 863 -13.50 3.22 -43.15
C LEU A 863 -12.51 2.50 -44.07
N ASP A 864 -11.79 3.29 -44.84
CA ASP A 864 -10.74 2.79 -45.73
C ASP A 864 -9.61 2.11 -44.93
N VAL A 865 -8.77 1.33 -45.60
CA VAL A 865 -7.59 0.73 -44.95
C VAL A 865 -6.58 1.85 -44.67
N GLY A 866 -6.26 2.10 -43.40
CA GLY A 866 -5.36 3.19 -43.01
C GLY A 866 -5.48 3.57 -41.54
N ARG A 867 -4.86 4.70 -41.17
CA ARG A 867 -4.95 5.26 -39.81
C ARG A 867 -6.19 6.14 -39.70
N HIS A 868 -6.92 6.00 -38.59
CA HIS A 868 -8.13 6.76 -38.31
C HIS A 868 -8.07 7.41 -36.93
N GLN A 869 -8.79 8.51 -36.78
CA GLN A 869 -8.82 9.32 -35.57
C GLN A 869 -10.23 9.33 -34.98
N GLY A 870 -10.32 9.12 -33.66
CA GLY A 870 -11.53 9.29 -32.87
C GLY A 870 -11.42 10.50 -31.96
N LEU A 871 -12.47 11.31 -31.90
CA LEU A 871 -12.57 12.47 -31.02
C LEU A 871 -13.82 12.33 -30.14
N ALA A 872 -13.66 12.32 -28.82
CA ALA A 872 -14.76 12.39 -27.88
C ALA A 872 -14.93 13.84 -27.45
N VAL A 873 -16.08 14.45 -27.74
CA VAL A 873 -16.34 15.88 -27.51
C VAL A 873 -17.48 16.02 -26.52
N SER A 874 -17.28 16.80 -25.46
CA SER A 874 -18.36 17.22 -24.57
C SER A 874 -19.31 18.18 -25.28
N THR A 875 -20.62 17.92 -25.20
CA THR A 875 -21.64 18.86 -25.69
C THR A 875 -21.96 19.96 -24.67
N VAL A 876 -21.36 19.90 -23.48
CA VAL A 876 -21.62 20.86 -22.38
C VAL A 876 -20.44 21.81 -22.20
N ALA A 877 -19.21 21.27 -22.16
CA ALA A 877 -17.99 22.02 -21.91
C ALA A 877 -17.18 22.30 -23.19
N GLY A 878 -17.43 21.57 -24.29
CA GLY A 878 -16.71 21.75 -25.56
C GLY A 878 -15.25 21.30 -25.54
N ASP A 879 -14.78 20.69 -24.46
CA ASP A 879 -13.49 20.01 -24.37
C ASP A 879 -13.54 18.63 -25.04
N SER A 880 -12.38 18.11 -25.42
CA SER A 880 -12.30 16.87 -26.19
C SER A 880 -11.09 16.02 -25.87
N ALA A 881 -11.26 14.69 -25.96
CA ALA A 881 -10.17 13.72 -25.91
C ALA A 881 -10.05 12.96 -27.22
N MET A 882 -8.81 12.65 -27.62
CA MET A 882 -8.49 12.07 -28.91
C MET A 882 -7.80 10.70 -28.77
N ALA A 883 -8.10 9.79 -29.68
CA ALA A 883 -7.36 8.54 -29.86
C ALA A 883 -7.25 8.18 -31.34
N THR A 884 -6.34 7.27 -31.69
CA THR A 884 -6.18 6.75 -33.06
C THR A 884 -6.26 5.22 -33.11
N PHE A 885 -6.66 4.67 -34.25
CA PHE A 885 -6.63 3.23 -34.53
C PHE A 885 -6.40 2.96 -36.02
N ASP A 886 -5.82 1.82 -36.37
CA ASP A 886 -5.54 1.45 -37.76
C ASP A 886 -6.54 0.39 -38.28
N VAL A 887 -7.05 0.54 -39.50
CA VAL A 887 -7.90 -0.44 -40.18
C VAL A 887 -7.06 -1.23 -41.19
N VAL A 888 -7.14 -2.55 -41.13
CA VAL A 888 -6.48 -3.47 -42.06
C VAL A 888 -7.49 -4.26 -42.90
N ALA A 889 -7.12 -4.58 -44.14
CA ALA A 889 -7.96 -5.36 -45.04
C ALA A 889 -8.22 -6.77 -44.52
N ALA A 890 -9.43 -7.29 -44.73
CA ALA A 890 -9.77 -8.68 -44.40
C ALA A 890 -8.97 -9.68 -45.26
N ALA A 891 -8.18 -10.54 -44.62
CA ALA A 891 -7.36 -11.53 -45.31
C ALA A 891 -8.22 -12.55 -46.10
N ALA A 892 -8.03 -12.63 -47.41
CA ALA A 892 -8.59 -13.68 -48.24
C ALA A 892 -7.95 -15.03 -47.86
N GLY A 893 -8.69 -15.91 -47.19
CA GLY A 893 -8.17 -17.17 -46.66
C GLY A 893 -7.56 -18.09 -47.72
N VAL A 894 -6.26 -18.37 -47.60
CA VAL A 894 -5.56 -19.46 -48.29
C VAL A 894 -5.66 -20.71 -47.40
N GLY A 895 -6.41 -21.71 -47.86
CA GLY A 895 -6.50 -23.00 -47.19
C GLY A 895 -5.36 -23.92 -47.60
N ASP A 896 -4.46 -24.23 -46.66
CA ASP A 896 -3.47 -25.30 -46.82
C ASP A 896 -4.10 -26.65 -46.43
N GLY A 897 -4.03 -27.59 -47.38
CA GLY A 897 -4.54 -28.95 -47.24
C GLY A 897 -3.41 -29.98 -47.23
N ASP A 898 -3.51 -30.91 -46.28
CA ASP A 898 -2.81 -32.21 -46.20
C ASP A 898 -3.78 -33.14 -45.44
N GLY A 899 -4.15 -34.38 -45.77
CA GLY A 899 -3.88 -35.32 -46.86
C GLY A 899 -4.47 -36.70 -46.45
N ASP A 900 -4.82 -37.52 -47.46
CA ASP A 900 -5.03 -38.99 -47.48
C ASP A 900 -6.39 -39.65 -47.11
N GLY A 901 -7.00 -40.30 -48.13
CA GLY A 901 -7.99 -41.38 -47.93
C GLY A 901 -8.96 -41.67 -49.09
N ASP A 902 -8.49 -42.43 -50.09
CA ASP A 902 -9.18 -43.25 -51.11
C ASP A 902 -10.73 -43.26 -51.23
N GLY A 903 -11.25 -42.86 -52.40
CA GLY A 903 -12.62 -43.15 -52.82
C GLY A 903 -12.96 -42.69 -54.24
N ALA A 904 -13.12 -43.63 -55.17
CA ALA A 904 -13.59 -43.37 -56.53
C ALA A 904 -15.12 -43.15 -56.57
N GLY A 905 -15.60 -42.10 -57.24
CA GLY A 905 -17.01 -41.98 -57.62
C GLY A 905 -17.51 -40.55 -57.79
N ALA A 906 -18.05 -40.25 -58.97
CA ALA A 906 -18.49 -38.94 -59.42
C ALA A 906 -19.84 -38.48 -58.81
N GLY A 907 -19.99 -37.16 -58.68
CA GLY A 907 -21.30 -36.47 -58.70
C GLY A 907 -21.56 -35.48 -57.56
N ASP A 908 -21.79 -34.22 -57.92
CA ASP A 908 -22.40 -33.11 -57.16
C ASP A 908 -21.83 -32.76 -55.77
N GLY A 909 -20.96 -31.75 -55.76
CA GLY A 909 -20.60 -30.99 -54.56
C GLY A 909 -21.65 -29.92 -54.26
N PRO A 910 -22.34 -29.99 -53.11
CA PRO A 910 -23.37 -29.06 -52.69
C PRO A 910 -22.77 -27.78 -52.09
N LEU A 911 -23.55 -26.72 -52.18
CA LEU A 911 -23.43 -25.47 -51.42
C LEU A 911 -22.90 -25.72 -49.99
N ALA A 912 -21.78 -25.10 -49.65
CA ALA A 912 -21.34 -24.99 -48.26
C ALA A 912 -22.15 -23.86 -47.59
N SER A 913 -23.26 -24.26 -47.00
CA SER A 913 -23.80 -23.81 -45.70
C SER A 913 -23.06 -22.63 -45.03
N THR A 914 -23.41 -21.39 -45.37
CA THR A 914 -23.43 -20.30 -44.39
C THR A 914 -24.69 -20.49 -43.54
N GLY A 915 -24.56 -21.38 -42.56
CA GLY A 915 -25.61 -21.65 -41.59
C GLY A 915 -25.82 -20.40 -40.75
N ALA A 916 -26.89 -19.68 -41.05
CA ALA A 916 -27.47 -18.68 -40.18
C ALA A 916 -27.56 -19.22 -38.75
N ASN A 917 -26.88 -18.58 -37.81
CA ASN A 917 -27.26 -18.66 -36.41
C ASN A 917 -28.46 -17.72 -36.21
N VAL A 918 -29.65 -18.29 -36.36
CA VAL A 918 -30.96 -17.64 -36.19
C VAL A 918 -31.26 -17.41 -34.71
N THR A 919 -30.34 -16.76 -33.98
CA THR A 919 -30.56 -16.36 -32.59
C THR A 919 -29.97 -14.98 -32.20
N ALA A 920 -29.58 -14.16 -33.17
CA ALA A 920 -29.36 -12.71 -32.98
C ALA A 920 -30.17 -11.85 -33.98
N LEU A 921 -31.33 -12.35 -34.43
CA LEU A 921 -32.27 -11.63 -35.29
C LEU A 921 -33.35 -10.90 -34.47
N ILE A 922 -32.96 -10.15 -33.43
CA ILE A 922 -33.76 -9.09 -32.78
C ILE A 922 -32.78 -8.10 -32.11
N ALA A 923 -32.14 -7.21 -32.87
CA ALA A 923 -31.59 -5.91 -32.39
C ALA A 923 -30.83 -5.06 -33.44
N ALA A 924 -30.99 -5.29 -34.76
CA ALA A 924 -30.36 -4.44 -35.78
C ALA A 924 -31.35 -3.99 -36.86
N THR A 925 -32.47 -3.40 -36.42
CA THR A 925 -33.46 -2.72 -37.29
C THR A 925 -33.89 -1.36 -36.75
N VAL A 926 -33.13 -0.77 -35.83
CA VAL A 926 -33.41 0.56 -35.28
C VAL A 926 -32.12 1.36 -35.17
N LEU A 927 -31.65 1.90 -36.30
CA LEU A 927 -30.69 3.01 -36.31
C LEU A 927 -30.74 3.81 -37.63
N LEU A 928 -31.92 3.86 -38.26
CA LEU A 928 -32.28 4.78 -39.35
C LEU A 928 -33.74 5.28 -39.20
N LEU A 929 -34.17 5.52 -37.96
CA LEU A 929 -35.54 6.00 -37.67
C LEU A 929 -35.63 7.14 -36.63
N GLY A 930 -34.51 7.72 -36.18
CA GLY A 930 -34.50 8.83 -35.22
C GLY A 930 -34.77 10.21 -35.85
N ALA A 931 -33.98 10.63 -36.86
CA ALA A 931 -34.08 11.98 -37.41
C ALA A 931 -34.95 12.08 -38.69
N GLY A 932 -34.99 11.05 -39.54
CA GLY A 932 -35.77 11.09 -40.80
C GLY A 932 -37.30 10.98 -40.65
N ALA A 933 -37.81 10.49 -39.52
CA ALA A 933 -39.25 10.23 -39.36
C ALA A 933 -40.07 11.43 -38.83
N VAL A 934 -39.43 12.45 -38.24
CA VAL A 934 -40.13 13.62 -37.67
C VAL A 934 -40.45 14.67 -38.74
N MET A 935 -39.63 14.84 -39.79
CA MET A 935 -39.93 15.76 -40.90
C MET A 935 -40.96 15.21 -41.92
N ILE A 936 -41.03 13.91 -42.15
CA ILE A 936 -42.06 13.32 -43.04
C ILE A 936 -43.46 13.36 -42.40
N LYS A 937 -43.58 13.31 -41.06
CA LYS A 937 -44.88 13.40 -40.38
C LYS A 937 -45.47 14.81 -40.41
N ARG A 938 -44.65 15.88 -40.44
CA ARG A 938 -45.11 17.27 -40.58
C ARG A 938 -45.55 17.64 -42.01
N ARG A 939 -44.97 17.02 -43.06
CA ARG A 939 -45.43 17.19 -44.47
C ARG A 939 -46.81 16.59 -44.74
N ARG A 940 -47.22 15.55 -43.99
CA ARG A 940 -48.54 14.89 -44.17
C ARG A 940 -49.69 15.58 -43.42
N GLU A 941 -49.41 16.28 -42.31
CA GLU A 941 -50.43 17.07 -41.59
C GLU A 941 -50.69 18.44 -42.23
N ILE A 942 -49.69 19.07 -42.85
CA ILE A 942 -49.88 20.31 -43.63
C ILE A 942 -50.68 20.04 -44.91
N SER A 943 -50.52 18.86 -45.52
CA SER A 943 -51.31 18.45 -46.70
C SER A 943 -52.78 18.10 -46.38
N GLN A 944 -53.10 17.63 -45.17
CA GLN A 944 -54.49 17.41 -44.72
C GLN A 944 -55.15 18.67 -44.14
N ALA A 945 -54.38 19.62 -43.61
CA ALA A 945 -54.85 20.96 -43.26
C ALA A 945 -55.18 21.80 -44.51
N PHE A 946 -54.40 21.67 -45.60
CA PHE A 946 -54.70 22.31 -46.89
C PHE A 946 -55.90 21.66 -47.61
N ALA A 947 -56.15 20.36 -47.44
CA ALA A 947 -57.32 19.67 -47.99
C ALA A 947 -58.63 19.96 -47.22
N THR A 948 -58.56 20.31 -45.93
CA THR A 948 -59.73 20.71 -45.13
C THR A 948 -60.06 22.21 -45.27
N ALA A 949 -59.07 23.05 -45.61
CA ALA A 949 -59.27 24.47 -45.91
C ALA A 949 -59.81 24.75 -47.34
N MET A 950 -59.62 23.84 -48.29
CA MET A 950 -60.14 23.97 -49.68
C MET A 950 -61.55 23.34 -49.90
N GLY A 951 -62.13 22.69 -48.88
CA GLY A 951 -63.47 22.07 -48.93
C GLY A 951 -64.63 22.95 -48.43
N ARG A 952 -64.37 24.18 -47.99
CA ARG A 952 -65.40 25.15 -47.61
C ARG A 952 -65.03 26.52 -48.17
N PHE A 953 -65.35 26.77 -49.44
CA PHE A 953 -65.87 28.04 -49.98
C PHE A 953 -65.91 27.97 -51.51
N THR A 954 -66.80 27.14 -52.04
CA THR A 954 -67.52 27.54 -53.25
C THR A 954 -68.76 28.32 -52.84
N ASP A 955 -68.97 29.44 -53.53
CA ASP A 955 -70.24 30.14 -53.75
C ASP A 955 -70.65 31.31 -52.82
N SER A 956 -70.11 32.50 -53.14
CA SER A 956 -70.88 33.75 -53.34
C SER A 956 -69.92 34.78 -53.96
N ARG A 957 -70.21 35.59 -54.98
CA ARG A 957 -71.42 35.95 -55.72
C ARG A 957 -70.99 36.61 -57.04
N SER A 958 -71.80 36.42 -58.07
CA SER A 958 -71.73 37.03 -59.41
C SER A 958 -71.66 38.56 -59.43
N ALA A 959 -70.77 39.11 -60.26
CA ALA A 959 -71.02 40.22 -61.20
C ALA A 959 -69.97 40.18 -62.32
#